data_AF-A0A5N6XPM5-F1
#
_entry.id   AF-A0A5N6XPM5-F1
#
_cell.length_a   1.000
_cell.length_b   1.000
_cell.length_c   1.000
_cell.angle_alpha   90.00
_cell.angle_beta   90.00
_cell.angle_gamma   90.00
#
_symmetry.space_group_name_H-M   'P 1'
#
loop_
_entity.id
_entity.type
_entity.pdbx_description
1 polymer ?
#
loop_
_entity_poly.entity_id
_entity_poly.type
_entity_poly.pdbx_seq_one_letter_code
_entity_poly.pdbx_strand_id
1 'polypeptide(L)'
;MSLTWAMGSLTIEPSRKSSLRRLGYLYSQHYNSGKAVFAAGSQYVFGNAGLETLALDPGLVRTWEHVGRAVSHSPLALLRAYCHTKHRCHVALTDCRNRTYGIREEYRVTGALLVALDERMRSLGVASQALTVPNVSSTRSSSASISSPHHRFPFFCHETGLMLDWLRWNINKFCLGFEMVYSLQPRTLVHWEHTRVMMMFLRCLLYTYGGQGAHPRRCNGLWLDRRVRPPAEGSDQERVDEGLGMEQALHAYGYAWLPEHKVDWASMMFRPPHRAHMVFNTPHLLTAYHRRYRELARVHSDFVIFHDVFTRMYALREDFPRSALLLQLLVDLCLQAFRKDVFEALERSRPAQPFDPRQLELALAGQVPLTIPGFRRIFRHLPPQSEFQFVQSRGARIQHIDVLFACLWGWEGDGNNGDWKRQHWENKPYRVLTRQCFESIAHVYGLRQAREWRATLRHTFIRTHWVLPYPSDRSFWSRSSGSHGRNKLQTWLSSHPGIASFYGSSPDKIGDQPPPAGPRRVIIQPQEVPALPVCGWQRSEQPMPLDIALPGIPADLDEYLAAFPEVVDTESPSAIPFPMIGVMDGPINRHVLAEAPERRELRHYLTRNNTAINHIHDDPRWLRKHLQHYLHALAAADLQQASNLTVPRTKREDIALSRPSIPVRFPEVLEEDSDEESLKYKQQRAIRKHRIHKAKLQDVQRLVNSFYKEKERALHLREKSMSHGLWNEEVIPEYRIMRAHQRQVCSLLTRISKQVLEEV
;
A
#
# COMPACT_ATOMS: atom_id res chain seq x y z
N MET A 1 -24.73 -26.02 -18.97
CA MET A 1 -24.72 -27.12 -17.99
C MET A 1 -23.68 -28.12 -18.44
N SER A 2 -22.56 -28.20 -17.73
CA SER A 2 -21.32 -28.83 -18.21
C SER A 2 -20.54 -29.57 -17.11
N LEU A 3 -21.20 -29.89 -15.98
CA LEU A 3 -20.59 -30.65 -14.87
C LEU A 3 -20.75 -32.17 -15.02
N THR A 4 -21.43 -32.65 -16.06
CA THR A 4 -21.65 -34.08 -16.32
C THR A 4 -21.26 -34.45 -17.74
N TRP A 5 -20.77 -35.68 -17.94
CA TRP A 5 -20.34 -36.19 -19.25
C TRP A 5 -21.48 -36.28 -20.28
N ALA A 6 -22.71 -36.56 -19.82
CA ALA A 6 -23.86 -36.88 -20.67
C ALA A 6 -24.63 -35.65 -21.20
N MET A 7 -24.23 -34.42 -20.85
CA MET A 7 -24.98 -33.22 -21.19
C MET A 7 -24.20 -32.30 -22.14
N GLY A 8 -24.29 -32.58 -23.43
CA GLY A 8 -23.71 -31.76 -24.50
C GLY A 8 -24.76 -31.17 -25.44
N SER A 9 -24.41 -30.06 -26.10
CA SER A 9 -25.03 -29.72 -27.39
C SER A 9 -24.05 -30.12 -28.48
N LEU A 10 -24.52 -30.79 -29.52
CA LEU A 10 -23.67 -31.38 -30.55
C LEU A 10 -24.17 -30.95 -31.93
N THR A 11 -23.26 -30.48 -32.78
CA THR A 11 -23.50 -30.35 -34.22
C THR A 11 -22.79 -31.52 -34.90
N ILE A 12 -23.53 -32.34 -35.64
CA ILE A 12 -23.00 -33.44 -36.42
C ILE A 12 -23.06 -33.03 -37.88
N GLU A 13 -21.90 -32.87 -38.53
CA GLU A 13 -21.81 -32.67 -39.97
C GLU A 13 -21.19 -33.91 -40.63
N PRO A 14 -21.93 -34.66 -41.46
CA PRO A 14 -21.36 -35.74 -42.26
C PRO A 14 -20.31 -35.20 -43.25
N SER A 15 -19.24 -35.97 -43.44
CA SER A 15 -18.22 -35.69 -44.45
C SER A 15 -18.85 -35.49 -45.83
N ARG A 16 -18.28 -34.56 -46.63
CA ARG A 16 -18.69 -34.31 -48.02
C ARG A 16 -18.68 -35.56 -48.90
N LYS A 17 -17.87 -36.56 -48.55
CA LYS A 17 -17.77 -37.84 -49.27
C LYS A 17 -18.72 -38.93 -48.77
N SER A 18 -19.45 -38.69 -47.69
CA SER A 18 -20.34 -39.70 -47.10
C SER A 18 -21.57 -39.95 -47.98
N SER A 19 -22.10 -41.17 -47.93
CA SER A 19 -23.38 -41.51 -48.56
C SER A 19 -24.51 -40.62 -48.03
N LEU A 20 -24.54 -40.36 -46.72
CA LEU A 20 -25.54 -39.49 -46.09
C LEU A 20 -25.55 -38.08 -46.68
N ARG A 21 -24.37 -37.48 -46.91
CA ARG A 21 -24.28 -36.14 -47.53
C ARG A 21 -24.71 -36.15 -48.98
N ARG A 22 -24.36 -37.20 -49.75
CA ARG A 22 -24.83 -37.37 -51.14
C ARG A 22 -26.35 -37.56 -51.23
N LEU A 23 -26.94 -38.24 -50.25
CA LEU A 23 -28.38 -38.47 -50.14
C LEU A 23 -29.15 -37.28 -49.54
N GLY A 24 -28.47 -36.17 -49.26
CA GLY A 24 -29.11 -34.91 -48.91
C GLY A 24 -29.18 -34.58 -47.42
N TYR A 25 -28.53 -35.34 -46.53
CA TYR A 25 -28.37 -34.95 -45.12
C TYR A 25 -27.16 -34.03 -44.95
N LEU A 26 -27.40 -32.76 -44.60
CA LEU A 26 -26.36 -31.73 -44.53
C LEU A 26 -25.70 -31.68 -43.16
N TYR A 27 -26.49 -31.49 -42.10
CA TYR A 27 -26.03 -31.54 -40.70
C TYR A 27 -27.21 -31.72 -39.74
N SER A 28 -26.96 -32.16 -38.51
CA SER A 28 -27.91 -32.05 -37.40
C SER A 28 -27.33 -31.29 -36.22
N GLN A 29 -28.21 -30.68 -35.44
CA GLN A 29 -27.87 -29.99 -34.20
C GLN A 29 -28.77 -30.51 -33.08
N HIS A 30 -28.17 -31.02 -32.02
CA HIS A 30 -28.87 -31.49 -30.83
C HIS A 30 -28.60 -30.49 -29.71
N TYR A 31 -29.64 -29.79 -29.26
CA TYR A 31 -29.57 -28.80 -28.20
C TYR A 31 -30.19 -29.36 -26.93
N ASN A 32 -29.40 -29.39 -25.85
CA ASN A 32 -29.95 -29.61 -24.53
C ASN A 32 -30.71 -28.35 -24.08
N SER A 33 -32.04 -28.46 -23.90
CA SER A 33 -32.90 -27.33 -23.50
C SER A 33 -32.73 -26.92 -22.04
N GLY A 34 -31.82 -27.54 -21.28
CA GLY A 34 -31.50 -27.12 -19.92
C GLY A 34 -31.06 -25.65 -19.78
N LYS A 35 -30.55 -25.03 -20.86
CA LYS A 35 -30.27 -23.59 -20.90
C LYS A 35 -31.55 -22.72 -20.89
N ALA A 36 -32.68 -23.26 -21.35
CA ALA A 36 -33.95 -22.54 -21.47
C ALA A 36 -34.51 -22.14 -20.10
N VAL A 37 -34.18 -22.89 -19.04
CA VAL A 37 -34.53 -22.53 -17.66
C VAL A 37 -33.99 -21.15 -17.30
N PHE A 38 -32.78 -20.80 -17.74
CA PHE A 38 -32.11 -19.57 -17.35
C PHE A 38 -32.02 -18.50 -18.44
N ALA A 39 -32.42 -18.81 -19.68
CA ALA A 39 -32.29 -17.89 -20.80
C ALA A 39 -33.33 -16.76 -20.72
N ALA A 40 -32.88 -15.51 -20.81
CA ALA A 40 -33.73 -14.34 -21.05
C ALA A 40 -33.13 -13.55 -22.22
N GLY A 41 -33.66 -13.78 -23.43
CA GLY A 41 -33.04 -13.29 -24.67
C GLY A 41 -31.60 -13.82 -24.81
N SER A 42 -30.66 -12.91 -25.03
CA SER A 42 -29.22 -13.20 -25.12
C SER A 42 -28.48 -13.18 -23.77
N GLN A 43 -29.18 -12.93 -22.66
CA GLN A 43 -28.57 -12.82 -21.33
C GLN A 43 -28.72 -14.11 -20.53
N TYR A 44 -27.60 -14.67 -20.09
CA TYR A 44 -27.53 -15.88 -19.26
C TYR A 44 -27.11 -15.55 -17.82
N VAL A 45 -27.51 -16.40 -16.88
CA VAL A 45 -27.14 -16.27 -15.47
C VAL A 45 -25.62 -16.39 -15.30
N PHE A 46 -25.02 -15.53 -14.48
CA PHE A 46 -23.57 -15.44 -14.25
C PHE A 46 -22.73 -15.16 -15.51
N GLY A 47 -23.33 -14.78 -16.65
CA GLY A 47 -22.59 -14.46 -17.88
C GLY A 47 -21.77 -13.16 -17.83
N ASN A 48 -21.90 -12.37 -16.76
CA ASN A 48 -21.11 -11.15 -16.56
C ASN A 48 -19.72 -11.49 -16.01
N ALA A 49 -18.70 -11.50 -16.88
CA ALA A 49 -17.31 -11.72 -16.49
C ALA A 49 -16.79 -10.68 -15.47
N GLY A 50 -17.39 -9.49 -15.40
CA GLY A 50 -17.06 -8.46 -14.42
C GLY A 50 -17.33 -8.85 -12.96
N LEU A 51 -18.18 -9.87 -12.72
CA LEU A 51 -18.43 -10.40 -11.37
C LEU A 51 -17.15 -10.88 -10.67
N GLU A 52 -16.14 -11.32 -11.42
CA GLU A 52 -14.85 -11.72 -10.85
C GLU A 52 -14.12 -10.59 -10.10
N THR A 53 -14.44 -9.33 -10.40
CA THR A 53 -13.91 -8.16 -9.68
C THR A 53 -14.33 -8.16 -8.20
N LEU A 54 -15.42 -8.84 -7.85
CA LEU A 54 -15.85 -9.00 -6.46
C LEU A 54 -14.86 -9.83 -5.62
N ALA A 55 -13.99 -10.60 -6.27
CA ALA A 55 -12.93 -11.33 -5.57
C ALA A 55 -11.77 -10.41 -5.16
N LEU A 56 -11.62 -9.25 -5.79
CA LEU A 56 -10.42 -8.41 -5.64
C LEU A 56 -10.51 -7.45 -4.47
N ASP A 57 -9.36 -7.18 -3.87
CA ASP A 57 -9.21 -6.13 -2.88
C ASP A 57 -9.63 -4.75 -3.45
N PRO A 58 -10.52 -4.00 -2.77
CA PRO A 58 -10.97 -2.70 -3.25
C PRO A 58 -9.84 -1.67 -3.44
N GLY A 59 -8.76 -1.74 -2.65
CA GLY A 59 -7.56 -0.93 -2.80
C GLY A 59 -6.80 -1.28 -4.07
N LEU A 60 -6.65 -2.56 -4.37
CA LEU A 60 -6.04 -3.03 -5.63
C LEU A 60 -6.84 -2.56 -6.85
N VAL A 61 -8.18 -2.70 -6.81
CA VAL A 61 -9.06 -2.23 -7.89
C VAL A 61 -8.90 -0.72 -8.12
N ARG A 62 -8.93 0.10 -7.05
CA ARG A 62 -8.70 1.55 -7.16
C ARG A 62 -7.33 1.91 -7.73
N THR A 63 -6.31 1.13 -7.38
CA THR A 63 -4.95 1.31 -7.92
C THR A 63 -4.92 0.99 -9.42
N TRP A 64 -5.58 -0.08 -9.84
CA TRP A 64 -5.68 -0.44 -11.25
C TRP A 64 -6.50 0.55 -12.06
N GLU A 65 -7.56 1.13 -11.50
CA GLU A 65 -8.28 2.24 -12.12
C GLU A 65 -7.38 3.46 -12.31
N HIS A 66 -6.59 3.79 -11.29
CA HIS A 66 -5.66 4.92 -11.33
C HIS A 66 -4.56 4.75 -12.40
N VAL A 67 -3.89 3.59 -12.40
CA VAL A 67 -2.81 3.26 -13.34
C VAL A 67 -3.36 3.00 -14.73
N GLY A 68 -4.41 2.20 -14.83
CA GLY A 68 -5.02 1.75 -16.07
C GLY A 68 -5.88 2.80 -16.78
N ARG A 69 -6.33 3.84 -16.07
CA ARG A 69 -7.21 4.93 -16.56
C ARG A 69 -8.53 4.47 -17.21
N ALA A 70 -8.99 3.26 -16.89
CA ALA A 70 -10.30 2.76 -17.28
C ALA A 70 -11.19 2.64 -16.05
N VAL A 71 -12.49 2.88 -16.24
CA VAL A 71 -13.50 2.77 -15.18
C VAL A 71 -13.68 1.29 -14.85
N SER A 72 -13.31 0.85 -13.64
CA SER A 72 -13.73 -0.47 -13.19
C SER A 72 -15.20 -0.40 -12.74
N HIS A 73 -15.85 -1.55 -12.76
CA HIS A 73 -17.25 -1.65 -12.37
C HIS A 73 -17.42 -1.30 -10.88
N SER A 74 -18.43 -0.49 -10.57
CA SER A 74 -18.78 -0.19 -9.17
C SER A 74 -18.95 -1.49 -8.36
N PRO A 75 -18.18 -1.73 -7.29
CA PRO A 75 -18.27 -2.97 -6.50
C PRO A 75 -19.69 -3.21 -5.97
N LEU A 76 -20.38 -2.14 -5.57
CA LEU A 76 -21.77 -2.23 -5.11
C LEU A 76 -22.73 -2.59 -6.25
N ALA A 77 -22.51 -2.09 -7.46
CA ALA A 77 -23.30 -2.47 -8.62
C ALA A 77 -23.07 -3.94 -9.01
N LEU A 78 -21.83 -4.42 -8.94
CA LEU A 78 -21.51 -5.83 -9.17
C LEU A 78 -22.11 -6.74 -8.09
N LEU A 79 -22.06 -6.34 -6.82
CA LEU A 79 -22.67 -7.10 -5.73
C LEU A 79 -24.19 -7.19 -5.91
N ARG A 80 -24.84 -6.07 -6.28
CA ARG A 80 -26.26 -6.09 -6.64
C ARG A 80 -26.52 -7.02 -7.83
N ALA A 81 -25.70 -6.94 -8.88
CA ALA A 81 -25.84 -7.81 -10.05
C ALA A 81 -25.69 -9.30 -9.69
N TYR A 82 -24.77 -9.64 -8.78
CA TYR A 82 -24.61 -10.99 -8.23
C TYR A 82 -25.88 -11.44 -7.49
N CYS A 83 -26.38 -10.63 -6.55
CA CYS A 83 -27.60 -10.93 -5.80
C CYS A 83 -28.84 -11.08 -6.70
N HIS A 84 -29.00 -10.19 -7.69
CA HIS A 84 -30.07 -10.28 -8.68
C HIS A 84 -29.95 -11.56 -9.52
N THR A 85 -28.73 -11.97 -9.89
CA THR A 85 -28.50 -13.22 -10.63
C THR A 85 -28.94 -14.44 -9.79
N LYS A 86 -28.59 -14.48 -8.50
CA LYS A 86 -29.06 -15.54 -7.59
C LYS A 86 -30.59 -15.58 -7.50
N HIS A 87 -31.22 -14.42 -7.31
CA HIS A 87 -32.67 -14.32 -7.24
C HIS A 87 -33.33 -14.80 -8.54
N ARG A 88 -32.79 -14.39 -9.70
CA ARG A 88 -33.23 -14.86 -11.01
C ARG A 88 -33.11 -16.37 -11.15
N CYS A 89 -32.01 -16.99 -10.71
CA CYS A 89 -31.88 -18.45 -10.68
C CYS A 89 -32.97 -19.11 -9.82
N HIS A 90 -33.25 -18.55 -8.64
CA HIS A 90 -34.27 -19.09 -7.73
C HIS A 90 -35.66 -19.05 -8.36
N VAL A 91 -36.09 -17.88 -8.87
CA VAL A 91 -37.39 -17.70 -9.52
C VAL A 91 -37.51 -18.62 -10.73
N ALA A 92 -36.51 -18.63 -11.61
CA ALA A 92 -36.47 -19.49 -12.78
C ALA A 92 -36.66 -20.98 -12.41
N LEU A 93 -35.90 -21.48 -11.44
CA LEU A 93 -36.00 -22.88 -11.02
C LEU A 93 -37.36 -23.22 -10.39
N THR A 94 -37.99 -22.28 -9.69
CA THR A 94 -39.31 -22.49 -9.07
C THR A 94 -40.42 -22.50 -10.13
N ASP A 95 -40.44 -21.51 -11.02
CA ASP A 95 -41.48 -21.36 -12.05
C ASP A 95 -41.43 -22.48 -13.11
N CYS A 96 -40.27 -23.11 -13.26
CA CYS A 96 -40.03 -24.18 -14.22
C CYS A 96 -40.48 -25.57 -13.73
N ARG A 97 -40.89 -25.73 -12.45
CA ARG A 97 -41.20 -27.05 -11.86
C ARG A 97 -42.31 -27.81 -12.58
N ASN A 98 -43.32 -27.10 -13.10
CA ASN A 98 -44.47 -27.70 -13.77
C ASN A 98 -44.31 -27.77 -15.30
N ARG A 99 -43.09 -27.60 -15.81
CA ARG A 99 -42.77 -27.63 -17.25
C ARG A 99 -41.99 -28.90 -17.61
N THR A 100 -42.02 -29.26 -18.88
CA THR A 100 -41.19 -30.34 -19.44
C THR A 100 -40.11 -29.75 -20.33
N TYR A 101 -38.91 -30.34 -20.28
CA TYR A 101 -37.76 -29.90 -21.06
C TYR A 101 -37.25 -31.08 -21.88
N GLY A 102 -37.17 -30.90 -23.20
CA GLY A 102 -36.67 -31.92 -24.13
C GLY A 102 -35.31 -31.57 -24.71
N ILE A 103 -34.76 -32.49 -25.49
CA ILE A 103 -33.69 -32.16 -26.43
C ILE A 103 -34.36 -31.58 -27.68
N ARG A 104 -33.92 -30.40 -28.11
CA ARG A 104 -34.32 -29.86 -29.41
C ARG A 104 -33.36 -30.39 -30.47
N GLU A 105 -33.87 -31.11 -31.44
CA GLU A 105 -33.09 -31.58 -32.59
C GLU A 105 -33.47 -30.77 -33.82
N GLU A 106 -32.47 -30.27 -34.52
CA GLU A 106 -32.63 -29.60 -35.81
C GLU A 106 -31.87 -30.39 -36.87
N TYR A 107 -32.56 -30.84 -37.92
CA TYR A 107 -31.97 -31.52 -39.06
C TYR A 107 -32.01 -30.60 -40.26
N ARG A 108 -30.86 -30.46 -40.93
CA ARG A 108 -30.74 -29.67 -42.15
C ARG A 108 -30.52 -30.65 -43.29
N VAL A 109 -31.49 -30.66 -44.19
CA VAL A 109 -31.58 -31.60 -45.30
C VAL A 109 -31.84 -30.84 -46.60
N THR A 110 -31.51 -31.44 -47.73
CA THR A 110 -31.92 -30.94 -49.04
C THR A 110 -33.44 -31.06 -49.22
N GLY A 111 -34.02 -30.21 -50.07
CA GLY A 111 -35.45 -30.27 -50.38
C GLY A 111 -35.90 -31.64 -50.93
N ALA A 112 -35.07 -32.26 -51.79
CA ALA A 112 -35.35 -33.59 -52.33
C ALA A 112 -35.48 -34.67 -51.23
N LEU A 113 -34.55 -34.69 -50.27
CA LEU A 113 -34.60 -35.61 -49.14
C LEU A 113 -35.83 -35.33 -48.24
N LEU A 114 -36.16 -34.05 -48.03
CA LEU A 114 -37.34 -33.69 -47.23
C LEU A 114 -38.64 -34.22 -47.85
N VAL A 115 -38.82 -34.04 -49.15
CA VAL A 115 -39.99 -34.56 -49.89
C VAL A 115 -40.04 -36.09 -49.82
N ALA A 116 -38.91 -36.76 -50.03
CA ALA A 116 -38.85 -38.22 -49.96
C ALA A 116 -39.18 -38.77 -48.56
N LEU A 117 -38.71 -38.10 -47.50
CA LEU A 117 -39.04 -38.46 -46.11
C LEU A 117 -40.53 -38.30 -45.83
N ASP A 118 -41.12 -37.20 -46.29
CA ASP A 118 -42.54 -36.88 -46.12
C ASP A 118 -43.44 -37.88 -46.87
N GLU A 119 -43.13 -38.20 -48.14
CA GLU A 119 -43.80 -39.27 -48.89
C GLU A 119 -43.70 -40.62 -48.18
N ARG A 120 -42.51 -40.97 -47.67
CA ARG A 120 -42.31 -42.21 -46.92
C ARG A 120 -43.13 -42.23 -45.63
N MET A 121 -43.13 -41.15 -44.86
CA MET A 121 -43.92 -41.03 -43.64
C MET A 121 -45.42 -41.15 -43.91
N ARG A 122 -45.93 -40.55 -45.00
CA ARG A 122 -47.32 -40.73 -45.43
C ARG A 122 -47.62 -42.18 -45.81
N SER A 123 -46.74 -42.82 -46.58
CA SER A 123 -46.91 -44.22 -46.99
C SER A 123 -46.95 -45.20 -45.82
N LEU A 124 -46.24 -44.87 -44.74
CA LEU A 124 -46.20 -45.65 -43.50
C LEU A 124 -47.36 -45.30 -42.55
N GLY A 125 -48.22 -44.33 -42.89
CA GLY A 125 -49.31 -43.87 -42.03
C GLY A 125 -48.87 -43.12 -40.78
N VAL A 126 -47.58 -42.76 -40.67
CA VAL A 126 -47.00 -42.13 -39.46
C VAL A 126 -46.90 -40.61 -39.58
N ALA A 127 -47.11 -40.03 -40.76
CA ALA A 127 -47.04 -38.58 -40.98
C ALA A 127 -47.99 -37.77 -40.07
N SER A 128 -49.14 -38.35 -39.72
CA SER A 128 -50.16 -37.72 -38.87
C SER A 128 -50.19 -38.26 -37.44
N GLN A 129 -49.29 -39.19 -37.11
CA GLN A 129 -49.27 -39.82 -35.79
C GLN A 129 -48.63 -38.85 -34.78
N ALA A 130 -49.35 -38.55 -33.69
CA ALA A 130 -48.77 -37.80 -32.59
C ALA A 130 -47.61 -38.59 -31.98
N LEU A 131 -46.43 -37.96 -31.89
CA LEU A 131 -45.30 -38.52 -31.15
C LEU A 131 -45.68 -38.61 -29.67
N THR A 132 -45.93 -39.83 -29.19
CA THR A 132 -46.17 -40.08 -27.78
C THR A 132 -44.84 -40.36 -27.09
N VAL A 133 -44.53 -39.60 -26.04
CA VAL A 133 -43.44 -39.96 -25.12
C VAL A 133 -43.92 -41.18 -24.34
N PRO A 134 -43.22 -42.33 -24.38
CA PRO A 134 -43.66 -43.51 -23.66
C PRO A 134 -43.74 -43.21 -22.16
N ASN A 135 -44.92 -43.38 -21.59
CA ASN A 135 -45.12 -43.21 -20.15
C ASN A 135 -44.24 -44.23 -19.42
N VAL A 136 -43.36 -43.75 -18.54
CA VAL A 136 -42.60 -44.61 -17.60
C VAL A 136 -43.53 -45.25 -16.56
N SER A 137 -44.82 -44.92 -16.59
CA SER A 137 -45.87 -45.53 -15.78
C SER A 137 -46.24 -46.94 -16.27
N SER A 138 -45.33 -47.91 -16.14
CA SER A 138 -45.74 -49.29 -15.88
C SER A 138 -45.69 -49.49 -14.38
N THR A 139 -46.87 -49.46 -13.79
CA THR A 139 -47.23 -50.08 -12.52
C THR A 139 -46.27 -51.18 -12.10
N ARG A 140 -45.78 -51.07 -10.86
CA ARG A 140 -45.28 -52.20 -10.05
C ARG A 140 -46.41 -53.21 -9.80
N SER A 141 -46.94 -53.83 -10.86
CA SER A 141 -47.79 -55.01 -10.74
C SER A 141 -46.89 -56.22 -10.88
N SER A 142 -46.63 -56.84 -9.74
CA SER A 142 -46.09 -58.18 -9.54
C SER A 142 -46.54 -59.18 -10.60
N SER A 143 -45.63 -59.56 -11.49
CA SER A 143 -45.45 -60.94 -11.93
C SER A 143 -44.11 -61.07 -12.64
N ALA A 144 -43.35 -62.05 -12.22
CA ALA A 144 -42.02 -62.33 -12.72
C ALA A 144 -42.06 -62.69 -14.22
N SER A 145 -41.37 -61.90 -15.03
CA SER A 145 -40.72 -62.42 -16.24
C SER A 145 -39.33 -61.79 -16.35
N ILE A 146 -38.33 -62.63 -16.05
CA ILE A 146 -36.92 -62.34 -16.22
C ILE A 146 -36.63 -62.51 -17.71
N SER A 147 -36.71 -61.43 -18.49
CA SER A 147 -36.04 -61.31 -19.81
C SER A 147 -36.42 -60.02 -20.57
N SER A 148 -35.78 -58.88 -20.28
CA SER A 148 -35.26 -57.95 -21.31
C SER A 148 -34.76 -56.62 -20.72
N PRO A 149 -33.71 -56.03 -21.31
CA PRO A 149 -32.82 -55.08 -20.65
C PRO A 149 -33.41 -53.67 -20.56
N HIS A 150 -32.90 -52.90 -19.61
CA HIS A 150 -33.15 -51.48 -19.34
C HIS A 150 -32.77 -50.50 -20.49
N HIS A 151 -32.89 -50.87 -21.76
CA HIS A 151 -32.56 -50.01 -22.90
C HIS A 151 -33.65 -50.10 -23.98
N ARG A 152 -34.65 -49.21 -23.92
CA ARG A 152 -35.57 -48.99 -25.07
C ARG A 152 -35.48 -47.58 -25.67
N PHE A 153 -34.68 -46.68 -25.11
CA PHE A 153 -34.56 -45.31 -25.63
C PHE A 153 -33.10 -44.90 -25.80
N PRO A 154 -32.73 -44.21 -26.90
CA PRO A 154 -31.40 -43.66 -27.11
C PRO A 154 -31.14 -42.37 -26.30
N PHE A 155 -32.05 -42.01 -25.38
CA PHE A 155 -31.99 -40.80 -24.56
C PHE A 155 -32.41 -41.09 -23.12
N PHE A 156 -31.87 -40.30 -22.19
CA PHE A 156 -32.29 -40.31 -20.79
C PHE A 156 -33.52 -39.42 -20.58
N CYS A 157 -34.48 -39.90 -19.80
CA CYS A 157 -35.64 -39.12 -19.35
C CYS A 157 -35.64 -39.09 -17.82
N HIS A 158 -35.63 -37.88 -17.23
CA HIS A 158 -35.64 -37.66 -15.79
C HIS A 158 -36.81 -36.76 -15.42
N GLU A 159 -37.31 -36.89 -14.19
CA GLU A 159 -38.31 -35.97 -13.66
C GLU A 159 -37.75 -34.53 -13.64
N THR A 160 -38.56 -33.56 -14.11
CA THR A 160 -38.18 -32.15 -14.10
C THR A 160 -37.74 -31.70 -12.71
N GLY A 161 -38.49 -32.08 -11.66
CA GLY A 161 -38.18 -31.73 -10.27
C GLY A 161 -36.77 -32.15 -9.85
N LEU A 162 -36.39 -33.41 -10.14
CA LEU A 162 -35.06 -33.94 -9.84
C LEU A 162 -33.95 -33.13 -10.52
N MET A 163 -34.11 -32.80 -11.80
CA MET A 163 -33.12 -32.03 -12.55
C MET A 163 -33.00 -30.58 -12.04
N LEU A 164 -34.13 -29.94 -11.72
CA LEU A 164 -34.15 -28.58 -11.17
C LEU A 164 -33.55 -28.51 -9.77
N ASP A 165 -33.78 -29.52 -8.93
CA ASP A 165 -33.18 -29.60 -7.60
C ASP A 165 -31.68 -29.86 -7.72
N TRP A 166 -31.23 -30.76 -8.61
CA TRP A 166 -29.80 -30.93 -8.91
C TRP A 166 -29.14 -29.61 -9.33
N LEU A 167 -29.79 -28.86 -10.23
CA LEU A 167 -29.34 -27.53 -10.65
C LEU A 167 -29.22 -26.55 -9.47
N ARG A 168 -30.27 -26.50 -8.63
CA ARG A 168 -30.32 -25.66 -7.45
C ARG A 168 -29.15 -25.94 -6.51
N TRP A 169 -28.90 -27.21 -6.19
CA TRP A 169 -27.82 -27.62 -5.31
C TRP A 169 -26.44 -27.26 -5.87
N ASN A 170 -26.22 -27.48 -7.17
CA ASN A 170 -24.92 -27.18 -7.77
C ASN A 170 -24.63 -25.68 -7.90
N ILE A 171 -25.63 -24.86 -8.24
CA ILE A 171 -25.49 -23.40 -8.25
C ILE A 171 -25.22 -22.90 -6.83
N ASN A 172 -26.02 -23.35 -5.85
CA ASN A 172 -25.87 -22.95 -4.46
C ASN A 172 -24.53 -23.38 -3.87
N LYS A 173 -23.99 -24.55 -4.24
CA LYS A 173 -22.65 -24.99 -3.82
C LYS A 173 -21.58 -23.94 -4.13
N PHE A 174 -21.55 -23.42 -5.36
CA PHE A 174 -20.55 -22.42 -5.74
C PHE A 174 -20.87 -21.04 -5.19
N CYS A 175 -22.14 -20.63 -5.14
CA CYS A 175 -22.54 -19.37 -4.51
C CYS A 175 -22.17 -19.34 -3.02
N LEU A 176 -22.46 -20.42 -2.29
CA LEU A 176 -22.14 -20.57 -0.87
C LEU A 176 -20.64 -20.53 -0.66
N GLY A 177 -19.86 -21.27 -1.46
CA GLY A 177 -18.40 -21.22 -1.40
C GLY A 177 -17.86 -19.81 -1.57
N PHE A 178 -18.30 -19.09 -2.60
CA PHE A 178 -17.93 -17.68 -2.79
C PHE A 178 -18.35 -16.81 -1.60
N GLU A 179 -19.59 -16.92 -1.13
CA GLU A 179 -20.13 -16.11 -0.03
C GLU A 179 -19.45 -16.37 1.30
N MET A 180 -19.04 -17.60 1.58
CA MET A 180 -18.25 -17.96 2.76
C MET A 180 -16.87 -17.30 2.70
N VAL A 181 -16.15 -17.43 1.58
CA VAL A 181 -14.84 -16.75 1.47
C VAL A 181 -14.99 -15.23 1.51
N TYR A 182 -16.04 -14.70 0.90
CA TYR A 182 -16.35 -13.29 0.89
C TYR A 182 -16.72 -12.76 2.30
N SER A 183 -17.33 -13.57 3.16
CA SER A 183 -17.70 -13.18 4.53
C SER A 183 -16.54 -13.30 5.52
N LEU A 184 -15.50 -14.08 5.23
CA LEU A 184 -14.27 -14.17 6.02
C LEU A 184 -13.42 -12.88 5.98
N GLN A 185 -13.83 -11.87 5.22
CA GLN A 185 -13.06 -10.64 4.99
C GLN A 185 -13.26 -9.59 6.10
N PRO A 186 -12.18 -9.05 6.69
CA PRO A 186 -12.18 -7.67 7.15
C PRO A 186 -12.45 -6.77 5.92
N ARG A 187 -13.36 -5.80 6.02
CA ARG A 187 -13.78 -4.93 4.88
C ARG A 187 -12.66 -4.10 4.23
N THR A 188 -11.43 -4.23 4.71
CA THR A 188 -10.26 -3.41 4.36
C THR A 188 -9.13 -4.19 3.69
N LEU A 189 -9.09 -5.53 3.78
CA LEU A 189 -8.02 -6.35 3.21
C LEU A 189 -8.54 -7.74 2.80
N VAL A 190 -8.35 -8.10 1.53
CA VAL A 190 -8.62 -9.47 1.04
C VAL A 190 -7.30 -10.21 0.87
N HIS A 191 -7.11 -11.31 1.60
CA HIS A 191 -5.92 -12.16 1.42
C HIS A 191 -5.84 -12.68 -0.02
N TRP A 192 -4.65 -12.69 -0.61
CA TRP A 192 -4.49 -13.12 -2.01
C TRP A 192 -5.04 -14.53 -2.26
N GLU A 193 -4.73 -15.51 -1.41
CA GLU A 193 -5.31 -16.86 -1.53
C GLU A 193 -6.84 -16.88 -1.47
N HIS A 194 -7.47 -16.04 -0.65
CA HIS A 194 -8.94 -15.89 -0.64
C HIS A 194 -9.45 -15.29 -1.95
N THR A 195 -8.73 -14.32 -2.53
CA THR A 195 -9.00 -13.81 -3.89
C THR A 195 -9.01 -14.96 -4.90
N ARG A 196 -8.00 -15.83 -4.88
CA ARG A 196 -7.87 -16.95 -5.84
C ARG A 196 -8.99 -17.97 -5.69
N VAL A 197 -9.38 -18.29 -4.46
CA VAL A 197 -10.50 -19.22 -4.17
C VAL A 197 -11.86 -18.59 -4.52
N MET A 198 -12.07 -17.29 -4.29
CA MET A 198 -13.27 -16.59 -4.78
C MET A 198 -13.35 -16.58 -6.30
N MET A 199 -12.24 -16.30 -6.99
CA MET A 199 -12.16 -16.39 -8.45
C MET A 199 -12.48 -17.81 -8.93
N MET A 200 -11.99 -18.84 -8.24
CA MET A 200 -12.33 -20.23 -8.53
C MET A 200 -13.85 -20.46 -8.52
N PHE A 201 -14.57 -20.06 -7.46
CA PHE A 201 -16.02 -20.23 -7.38
C PHE A 201 -16.78 -19.40 -8.43
N LEU A 202 -16.39 -18.15 -8.65
CA LEU A 202 -17.01 -17.29 -9.66
C LEU A 202 -16.78 -17.83 -11.08
N ARG A 203 -15.61 -18.41 -11.36
CA ARG A 203 -15.33 -19.11 -12.61
C ARG A 203 -16.15 -20.38 -12.74
N CYS A 204 -16.32 -21.17 -11.68
CA CYS A 204 -17.22 -22.32 -11.69
C CYS A 204 -18.65 -21.90 -12.10
N LEU A 205 -19.17 -20.80 -11.53
CA LEU A 205 -20.48 -20.26 -11.89
C LEU A 205 -20.54 -19.82 -13.36
N LEU A 206 -19.58 -19.01 -13.80
CA LEU A 206 -19.51 -18.49 -15.17
C LEU A 206 -19.37 -19.62 -16.19
N TYR A 207 -18.38 -20.50 -16.06
CA TYR A 207 -18.07 -21.51 -17.08
C TYR A 207 -19.00 -22.73 -17.04
N THR A 208 -19.85 -22.86 -16.01
CA THR A 208 -20.85 -23.93 -15.93
C THR A 208 -22.25 -23.46 -16.37
N TYR A 209 -22.63 -22.23 -16.00
CA TYR A 209 -23.99 -21.71 -16.13
C TYR A 209 -24.11 -20.45 -17.00
N GLY A 210 -23.00 -19.82 -17.38
CA GLY A 210 -22.91 -18.56 -18.15
C GLY A 210 -23.41 -18.61 -19.60
N GLY A 211 -24.05 -19.70 -20.03
CA GLY A 211 -24.71 -19.78 -21.34
C GLY A 211 -23.84 -20.33 -22.48
N GLN A 212 -24.16 -19.92 -23.71
CA GLN A 212 -23.49 -20.44 -24.91
C GLN A 212 -22.03 -19.99 -24.98
N GLY A 213 -21.12 -20.95 -25.11
CA GLY A 213 -19.67 -20.71 -25.11
C GLY A 213 -19.02 -20.72 -23.73
N ALA A 214 -19.79 -20.76 -22.64
CA ALA A 214 -19.27 -21.01 -21.30
C ALA A 214 -19.11 -22.53 -21.09
N HIS A 215 -17.88 -23.01 -20.97
CA HIS A 215 -17.55 -24.40 -20.69
C HIS A 215 -16.27 -24.49 -19.85
N PRO A 216 -16.14 -25.41 -18.87
CA PRO A 216 -14.94 -25.55 -18.05
C PRO A 216 -13.65 -25.68 -18.87
N ARG A 217 -13.68 -26.40 -20.00
CA ARG A 217 -12.59 -26.46 -21.03
C ARG A 217 -11.99 -25.12 -21.44
N ARG A 218 -12.75 -24.02 -21.37
CA ARG A 218 -12.27 -22.68 -21.74
C ARG A 218 -11.58 -21.96 -20.59
N CYS A 219 -11.49 -22.59 -19.42
CA CYS A 219 -10.80 -22.07 -18.25
C CYS A 219 -9.75 -23.09 -17.80
N ASN A 220 -8.47 -22.81 -18.06
CA ASN A 220 -7.36 -23.67 -17.64
C ASN A 220 -7.40 -23.99 -16.14
N GLY A 221 -7.78 -23.01 -15.30
CA GLY A 221 -7.89 -23.20 -13.86
C GLY A 221 -8.96 -24.20 -13.44
N LEU A 222 -10.00 -24.42 -14.25
CA LEU A 222 -11.00 -25.44 -13.99
C LEU A 222 -10.64 -26.77 -14.67
N TRP A 223 -10.20 -26.71 -15.92
CA TRP A 223 -10.06 -27.88 -16.78
C TRP A 223 -8.82 -28.72 -16.47
N LEU A 224 -7.65 -28.07 -16.40
CA LEU A 224 -6.36 -28.74 -16.25
C LEU A 224 -6.16 -29.20 -14.81
N ASP A 225 -5.52 -30.35 -14.62
CA ASP A 225 -5.04 -30.79 -13.31
C ASP A 225 -3.65 -30.20 -13.02
N ARG A 226 -2.64 -30.66 -13.77
CA ARG A 226 -1.26 -30.17 -13.75
C ARG A 226 -0.67 -30.25 -15.15
N ARG A 227 0.01 -29.19 -15.60
CA ARG A 227 0.73 -29.12 -16.87
C ARG A 227 2.11 -28.52 -16.65
N VAL A 228 3.15 -29.27 -16.98
CA VAL A 228 4.53 -28.80 -17.01
C VAL A 228 4.82 -28.22 -18.39
N ARG A 229 5.37 -27.01 -18.44
CA ARG A 229 5.83 -26.34 -19.66
C ARG A 229 7.35 -26.21 -19.64
N PRO A 230 7.98 -26.19 -20.83
CA PRO A 230 9.41 -25.94 -20.93
C PRO A 230 9.78 -24.60 -20.28
N PRO A 231 11.03 -24.47 -19.79
CA PRO A 231 11.52 -23.24 -19.20
C PRO A 231 11.43 -22.05 -20.16
N ALA A 232 11.34 -20.84 -19.62
CA ALA A 232 11.41 -19.64 -20.43
C ALA A 232 12.83 -19.42 -20.97
N GLU A 233 12.98 -18.72 -22.10
CA GLU A 233 14.31 -18.29 -22.54
C GLU A 233 15.05 -17.55 -21.40
N GLY A 234 16.18 -18.11 -20.96
CA GLY A 234 17.01 -17.58 -19.87
C GLY A 234 16.66 -18.04 -18.45
N SER A 235 15.81 -19.07 -18.28
CA SER A 235 15.51 -19.68 -16.99
C SER A 235 15.68 -21.19 -17.06
N ASP A 236 16.26 -21.81 -16.04
CA ASP A 236 16.36 -23.27 -15.92
C ASP A 236 15.15 -23.90 -15.21
N GLN A 237 14.18 -23.09 -14.79
CA GLN A 237 13.02 -23.57 -14.04
C GLN A 237 11.85 -23.93 -14.95
N GLU A 238 11.33 -25.15 -14.76
CA GLU A 238 10.11 -25.60 -15.40
C GLU A 238 8.91 -24.74 -14.97
N ARG A 239 8.07 -24.36 -15.93
CA ARG A 239 6.84 -23.61 -15.63
C ARG A 239 5.69 -24.58 -15.42
N VAL A 240 5.22 -24.69 -14.19
CA VAL A 240 4.09 -25.56 -13.84
C VAL A 240 2.81 -24.74 -13.73
N ASP A 241 1.78 -25.15 -14.48
CA ASP A 241 0.41 -24.66 -14.36
C ASP A 241 -0.47 -25.71 -13.70
N GLU A 242 -1.16 -25.35 -12.61
CA GLU A 242 -2.12 -26.22 -11.94
C GLU A 242 -3.53 -25.64 -11.92
N GLY A 243 -4.53 -26.51 -12.11
CA GLY A 243 -5.95 -26.20 -12.02
C GLY A 243 -6.70 -27.25 -11.18
N LEU A 244 -8.01 -27.33 -11.31
CA LEU A 244 -8.86 -28.22 -10.52
C LEU A 244 -9.00 -29.65 -11.08
N GLY A 245 -8.51 -29.92 -12.29
CA GLY A 245 -8.56 -31.26 -12.88
C GLY A 245 -9.98 -31.75 -13.21
N MET A 246 -10.89 -30.84 -13.61
CA MET A 246 -12.26 -31.24 -13.95
C MET A 246 -12.32 -32.22 -15.12
N GLU A 247 -11.33 -32.23 -16.02
CA GLU A 247 -11.25 -33.23 -17.10
C GLU A 247 -11.14 -34.65 -16.54
N GLN A 248 -10.19 -34.86 -15.63
CA GLN A 248 -9.91 -36.14 -15.00
C GLN A 248 -11.11 -36.56 -14.14
N ALA A 249 -11.68 -35.63 -13.37
CA ALA A 249 -12.86 -35.91 -12.55
C ALA A 249 -14.08 -36.31 -13.39
N LEU A 250 -14.32 -35.63 -14.52
CA LEU A 250 -15.39 -35.99 -15.45
C LEU A 250 -15.18 -37.38 -16.06
N HIS A 251 -13.94 -37.71 -16.44
CA HIS A 251 -13.62 -39.01 -17.01
C HIS A 251 -13.74 -40.15 -15.98
N ALA A 252 -13.29 -39.91 -14.75
CA ALA A 252 -13.27 -40.91 -13.69
C ALA A 252 -14.65 -41.15 -13.04
N TYR A 253 -15.43 -40.08 -12.83
CA TYR A 253 -16.65 -40.14 -12.00
C TYR A 253 -17.92 -39.72 -12.75
N GLY A 254 -17.82 -39.28 -14.01
CA GLY A 254 -18.95 -38.72 -14.76
C GLY A 254 -19.43 -37.37 -14.24
N TYR A 255 -18.79 -36.82 -13.20
CA TYR A 255 -19.10 -35.55 -12.57
C TYR A 255 -17.83 -34.79 -12.17
N ALA A 256 -17.80 -33.48 -12.43
CA ALA A 256 -16.68 -32.59 -12.10
C ALA A 256 -16.63 -32.25 -10.60
N TRP A 257 -16.15 -33.18 -9.78
CA TRP A 257 -15.88 -32.95 -8.36
C TRP A 257 -14.79 -31.91 -8.14
N LEU A 258 -14.91 -31.10 -7.07
CA LEU A 258 -13.83 -30.21 -6.65
C LEU A 258 -12.79 -31.05 -5.87
N PRO A 259 -11.49 -30.83 -6.11
CA PRO A 259 -10.44 -31.68 -5.52
C PRO A 259 -10.25 -31.41 -4.03
N GLU A 260 -10.40 -32.45 -3.20
CA GLU A 260 -10.17 -32.38 -1.75
C GLU A 260 -8.69 -32.12 -1.39
N HIS A 261 -7.77 -32.67 -2.17
CA HIS A 261 -6.33 -32.58 -1.90
C HIS A 261 -5.69 -31.24 -2.31
N LYS A 262 -6.42 -30.35 -3.02
CA LYS A 262 -5.88 -29.04 -3.44
C LYS A 262 -6.42 -27.87 -2.63
N VAL A 263 -7.63 -27.99 -2.10
CA VAL A 263 -8.29 -26.94 -1.32
C VAL A 263 -8.37 -27.36 0.14
N ASP A 264 -7.93 -26.49 1.03
CA ASP A 264 -8.26 -26.57 2.45
C ASP A 264 -9.63 -25.95 2.64
N TRP A 265 -10.65 -26.79 2.83
CA TRP A 265 -12.04 -26.35 2.98
C TRP A 265 -12.31 -25.69 4.34
N ALA A 266 -11.45 -25.90 5.35
CA ALA A 266 -11.61 -25.26 6.66
C ALA A 266 -11.13 -23.81 6.60
N SER A 267 -9.96 -23.57 5.99
CA SER A 267 -9.38 -22.23 5.86
C SER A 267 -9.81 -21.50 4.58
N MET A 268 -10.47 -22.20 3.66
CA MET A 268 -10.84 -21.75 2.31
C MET A 268 -9.63 -21.21 1.51
N MET A 269 -8.52 -21.95 1.52
CA MET A 269 -7.28 -21.60 0.80
C MET A 269 -6.76 -22.77 -0.04
N PHE A 270 -5.91 -22.50 -1.03
CA PHE A 270 -5.15 -23.57 -1.69
C PHE A 270 -4.06 -24.11 -0.75
N ARG A 271 -3.93 -25.44 -0.73
CA ARG A 271 -2.94 -26.16 0.09
C ARG A 271 -1.52 -25.85 -0.40
N PRO A 272 -0.52 -25.78 0.50
CA PRO A 272 0.85 -25.36 0.16
C PRO A 272 1.48 -26.08 -1.04
N PRO A 273 1.34 -27.41 -1.23
CA PRO A 273 1.97 -28.11 -2.36
C PRO A 273 1.50 -27.63 -3.75
N HIS A 274 0.30 -27.06 -3.83
CA HIS A 274 -0.32 -26.64 -5.09
C HIS A 274 -0.30 -25.13 -5.27
N ARG A 275 -0.23 -24.38 -4.16
CA ARG A 275 -0.42 -22.93 -4.10
C ARG A 275 0.41 -22.17 -5.13
N ALA A 276 1.70 -22.49 -5.24
CA ALA A 276 2.63 -21.78 -6.14
C ALA A 276 2.24 -21.89 -7.62
N HIS A 277 1.56 -22.98 -8.01
CA HIS A 277 1.31 -23.33 -9.41
C HIS A 277 -0.14 -23.10 -9.85
N MET A 278 -1.08 -22.88 -8.90
CA MET A 278 -2.49 -22.67 -9.24
C MET A 278 -2.68 -21.46 -10.18
N VAL A 279 -3.41 -21.62 -11.29
CA VAL A 279 -3.51 -20.59 -12.36
C VAL A 279 -4.60 -19.53 -12.13
N PHE A 280 -5.22 -19.50 -10.94
CA PHE A 280 -6.18 -18.46 -10.54
C PHE A 280 -5.46 -17.17 -10.14
N ASN A 281 -4.59 -16.61 -11.01
CA ASN A 281 -3.75 -15.47 -10.66
C ASN A 281 -4.10 -14.19 -11.44
N THR A 282 -4.93 -14.29 -12.47
CA THR A 282 -5.20 -13.19 -13.39
C THR A 282 -6.70 -12.97 -13.50
N PRO A 283 -7.24 -11.89 -12.92
CA PRO A 283 -8.63 -11.52 -13.11
C PRO A 283 -8.89 -11.15 -14.58
N HIS A 284 -10.07 -11.47 -15.09
CA HIS A 284 -10.58 -11.05 -16.40
C HIS A 284 -10.54 -9.53 -16.54
N LEU A 285 -10.62 -8.79 -15.43
CA LEU A 285 -10.44 -7.35 -15.39
C LEU A 285 -9.12 -6.89 -16.01
N LEU A 286 -8.01 -7.63 -15.84
CA LEU A 286 -6.71 -7.29 -16.46
C LEU A 286 -6.74 -7.36 -17.99
N THR A 287 -7.63 -8.17 -18.57
CA THR A 287 -7.89 -8.25 -20.02
C THR A 287 -8.44 -6.92 -20.56
N ALA A 288 -9.19 -6.14 -19.75
CA ALA A 288 -9.66 -4.81 -20.16
C ALA A 288 -8.52 -3.78 -20.26
N TYR A 289 -7.36 -4.06 -19.66
CA TYR A 289 -6.22 -3.15 -19.58
C TYR A 289 -5.03 -3.56 -20.48
N HIS A 290 -5.25 -4.34 -21.55
CA HIS A 290 -4.19 -4.87 -22.43
C HIS A 290 -3.12 -3.84 -22.85
N ARG A 291 -3.48 -2.57 -23.08
CA ARG A 291 -2.53 -1.50 -23.48
C ARG A 291 -1.54 -1.10 -22.38
N ARG A 292 -1.83 -1.38 -21.10
CA ARG A 292 -1.00 -1.02 -19.93
C ARG A 292 -0.66 -2.22 -19.05
N TYR A 293 -0.77 -3.42 -19.61
CA TYR A 293 -0.58 -4.67 -18.88
C TYR A 293 0.78 -4.74 -18.15
N ARG A 294 1.86 -4.21 -18.75
CA ARG A 294 3.19 -4.17 -18.12
C ARG A 294 3.25 -3.29 -16.87
N GLU A 295 2.59 -2.13 -16.89
CA GLU A 295 2.51 -1.22 -15.72
C GLU A 295 1.69 -1.87 -14.59
N LEU A 296 0.59 -2.53 -14.94
CA LEU A 296 -0.28 -3.23 -13.98
C LEU A 296 0.36 -4.49 -13.40
N ALA A 297 1.13 -5.24 -14.20
CA ALA A 297 1.83 -6.43 -13.75
C ALA A 297 2.88 -6.10 -12.67
N ARG A 298 3.57 -4.96 -12.78
CA ARG A 298 4.53 -4.49 -11.77
C ARG A 298 3.85 -4.09 -10.45
N VAL A 299 2.71 -3.42 -10.53
CA VAL A 299 1.92 -3.09 -9.32
C VAL A 299 1.36 -4.36 -8.68
N HIS A 300 0.94 -5.33 -9.50
CA HIS A 300 0.46 -6.62 -9.03
C HIS A 300 1.57 -7.44 -8.34
N SER A 301 2.81 -7.45 -8.86
CA SER A 301 3.91 -8.16 -8.19
C SER A 301 4.24 -7.58 -6.83
N ASP A 302 4.25 -6.25 -6.69
CA ASP A 302 4.48 -5.58 -5.40
C ASP A 302 3.37 -5.95 -4.40
N PHE A 303 2.13 -6.06 -4.88
CA PHE A 303 0.97 -6.44 -4.09
C PHE A 303 1.00 -7.91 -3.64
N VAL A 304 1.49 -8.82 -4.49
CA VAL A 304 1.66 -10.24 -4.14
C VAL A 304 2.70 -10.41 -3.03
N ILE A 305 3.88 -9.78 -3.17
CA ILE A 305 4.93 -9.83 -2.13
C ILE A 305 4.39 -9.29 -0.80
N PHE A 306 3.63 -8.19 -0.84
CA PHE A 306 2.97 -7.65 0.36
C PHE A 306 2.04 -8.67 1.03
N HIS A 307 1.24 -9.40 0.26
CA HIS A 307 0.36 -10.43 0.82
C HIS A 307 1.13 -11.60 1.41
N ASP A 308 2.21 -12.04 0.75
CA ASP A 308 3.06 -13.11 1.28
C ASP A 308 3.72 -12.68 2.61
N VAL A 309 4.22 -11.44 2.68
CA VAL A 309 4.72 -10.84 3.92
C VAL A 309 3.66 -10.81 5.01
N PHE A 310 2.41 -10.43 4.68
CA PHE A 310 1.29 -10.43 5.63
C PHE A 310 0.98 -11.83 6.16
N THR A 311 0.93 -12.84 5.28
CA THR A 311 0.74 -14.24 5.70
C THR A 311 1.83 -14.68 6.67
N ARG A 312 3.10 -14.33 6.39
CA ARG A 312 4.25 -14.64 7.25
C ARG A 312 4.20 -13.89 8.57
N MET A 313 3.79 -12.62 8.59
CA MET A 313 3.61 -11.86 9.83
C MET A 313 2.60 -12.53 10.76
N TYR A 314 1.47 -13.01 10.24
CA TYR A 314 0.48 -13.70 11.07
C TYR A 314 1.01 -15.02 11.64
N ALA A 315 1.74 -15.79 10.81
CA ALA A 315 2.32 -17.08 11.19
C ALA A 315 3.48 -16.94 12.19
N LEU A 316 4.30 -15.89 12.05
CA LEU A 316 5.52 -15.65 12.83
C LEU A 316 5.32 -14.59 13.91
N ARG A 317 4.07 -14.24 14.27
CA ARG A 317 3.79 -13.12 15.18
C ARG A 317 4.42 -13.26 16.58
N GLU A 318 4.75 -14.49 16.98
CA GLU A 318 5.38 -14.82 18.27
C GLU A 318 6.92 -14.87 18.16
N ASP A 319 7.45 -14.83 16.95
CA ASP A 319 8.88 -14.74 16.65
C ASP A 319 9.27 -13.27 16.46
N PHE A 320 9.79 -12.66 17.54
CA PHE A 320 10.08 -11.23 17.56
C PHE A 320 11.17 -10.81 16.55
N PRO A 321 12.32 -11.49 16.43
CA PRO A 321 13.34 -11.15 15.43
C PRO A 321 12.81 -11.18 14.00
N ARG A 322 12.11 -12.26 13.61
CA ARG A 322 11.58 -12.38 12.23
C ARG A 322 10.44 -11.38 11.98
N SER A 323 9.63 -11.11 12.99
CA SER A 323 8.59 -10.06 12.91
C SER A 323 9.19 -8.67 12.66
N ALA A 324 10.29 -8.33 13.33
CA ALA A 324 10.98 -7.05 13.12
C ALA A 324 11.53 -6.92 11.69
N LEU A 325 12.08 -7.99 11.11
CA LEU A 325 12.55 -8.01 9.72
C LEU A 325 11.40 -7.81 8.72
N LEU A 326 10.26 -8.46 8.94
CA LEU A 326 9.08 -8.28 8.10
C LEU A 326 8.56 -6.84 8.15
N LEU A 327 8.54 -6.23 9.34
CA LEU A 327 8.14 -4.82 9.51
C LEU A 327 9.11 -3.86 8.78
N GLN A 328 10.42 -4.13 8.83
CA GLN A 328 11.41 -3.35 8.09
C GLN A 328 11.28 -3.54 6.58
N LEU A 329 11.06 -4.78 6.11
CA LEU A 329 10.80 -5.07 4.70
C LEU A 329 9.57 -4.31 4.17
N LEU A 330 8.51 -4.18 4.98
CA LEU A 330 7.35 -3.36 4.62
C LEU A 330 7.69 -1.87 4.46
N VAL A 331 8.62 -1.32 5.27
CA VAL A 331 9.14 0.05 5.08
C VAL A 331 9.83 0.15 3.73
N ASP A 332 10.71 -0.80 3.42
CA ASP A 332 11.51 -0.79 2.19
C ASP A 332 10.64 -0.94 0.94
N LEU A 333 9.61 -1.80 0.98
CA LEU A 333 8.61 -1.94 -0.07
C LEU A 333 7.83 -0.64 -0.30
N CYS A 334 7.38 0.02 0.77
CA CYS A 334 6.66 1.29 0.68
C CYS A 334 7.54 2.39 0.06
N LEU A 335 8.80 2.49 0.47
CA LEU A 335 9.75 3.47 -0.08
C LEU A 335 10.11 3.14 -1.53
N GLN A 336 10.26 1.87 -1.90
CA GLN A 336 10.48 1.46 -3.29
C GLN A 336 9.29 1.84 -4.16
N ALA A 337 8.06 1.54 -3.73
CA ALA A 337 6.84 1.94 -4.43
C ALA A 337 6.76 3.47 -4.61
N PHE A 338 7.13 4.25 -3.60
CA PHE A 338 7.19 5.71 -3.71
C PHE A 338 8.19 6.16 -4.79
N ARG A 339 9.39 5.57 -4.84
CA ARG A 339 10.38 5.88 -5.87
C ARG A 339 9.87 5.56 -7.28
N LYS A 340 9.23 4.39 -7.47
CA LYS A 340 8.59 4.02 -8.74
C LYS A 340 7.60 5.11 -9.18
N ASP A 341 6.72 5.53 -8.28
CA ASP A 341 5.73 6.58 -8.52
C ASP A 341 6.34 7.96 -8.84
N VAL A 342 7.49 8.31 -8.24
CA VAL A 342 8.25 9.54 -8.54
C VAL A 342 8.85 9.49 -9.94
N PHE A 343 9.55 8.42 -10.30
CA PHE A 343 10.17 8.31 -11.62
C PHE A 343 9.14 8.16 -12.73
N GLU A 344 8.02 7.49 -12.48
CA GLU A 344 6.90 7.42 -13.42
C GLU A 344 6.25 8.81 -13.64
N ALA A 345 6.14 9.63 -12.59
CA ALA A 345 5.69 11.01 -12.71
C ALA A 345 6.70 11.86 -13.50
N LEU A 346 8.00 11.66 -13.28
CA LEU A 346 9.06 12.32 -14.04
C LEU A 346 9.00 11.96 -15.53
N GLU A 347 8.91 10.67 -15.87
CA GLU A 347 8.84 10.20 -17.26
C GLU A 347 7.62 10.80 -17.97
N ARG A 348 6.45 10.76 -17.31
CA ARG A 348 5.21 11.35 -17.86
C ARG A 348 5.28 12.86 -18.02
N SER A 349 6.10 13.55 -17.23
CA SER A 349 6.28 15.00 -17.33
C SER A 349 6.99 15.45 -18.62
N ARG A 350 7.59 14.50 -19.35
CA ARG A 350 8.37 14.70 -20.58
C ARG A 350 9.41 15.82 -20.41
N PRO A 351 10.48 15.59 -19.64
CA PRO A 351 11.54 16.58 -19.47
C PRO A 351 12.17 16.97 -20.80
N ALA A 352 12.81 18.13 -20.84
CA ALA A 352 13.42 18.66 -22.06
C ALA A 352 14.64 17.84 -22.51
N GLN A 353 15.36 17.22 -21.56
CA GLN A 353 16.51 16.37 -21.87
C GLN A 353 16.17 14.87 -21.93
N PRO A 354 16.87 14.10 -22.80
CA PRO A 354 16.68 12.66 -22.90
C PRO A 354 17.21 11.92 -21.68
N PHE A 355 16.57 10.79 -21.39
CA PHE A 355 17.01 9.85 -20.36
C PHE A 355 18.04 8.86 -20.90
N ASP A 356 18.86 8.32 -20.01
CA ASP A 356 19.56 7.06 -20.25
C ASP A 356 18.56 5.88 -20.12
N PRO A 357 18.33 5.07 -21.17
CA PRO A 357 17.34 4.00 -21.15
C PRO A 357 17.57 2.95 -20.05
N ARG A 358 18.84 2.56 -19.80
CA ARG A 358 19.16 1.55 -18.79
C ARG A 358 18.96 2.09 -17.39
N GLN A 359 19.40 3.33 -17.13
CA GLN A 359 19.21 3.95 -15.82
C GLN A 359 17.75 4.31 -15.56
N LEU A 360 16.99 4.68 -16.59
CA LEU A 360 15.54 4.90 -16.49
C LEU A 360 14.80 3.61 -16.13
N GLU A 361 15.19 2.47 -16.70
CA GLU A 361 14.58 1.18 -16.36
C GLU A 361 14.78 0.84 -14.87
N LEU A 362 16.01 1.00 -14.35
CA LEU A 362 16.31 0.84 -12.93
C LEU A 362 15.52 1.83 -12.07
N ALA A 363 15.38 3.08 -12.52
CA ALA A 363 14.61 4.11 -11.82
C ALA A 363 13.12 3.76 -11.75
N LEU A 364 12.52 3.30 -12.86
CA LEU A 364 11.14 2.83 -12.93
C LEU A 364 10.91 1.53 -12.13
N ALA A 365 11.97 0.79 -11.81
CA ALA A 365 11.94 -0.32 -10.86
C ALA A 365 12.13 0.13 -9.38
N GLY A 366 12.33 1.42 -9.13
CA GLY A 366 12.55 1.98 -7.79
C GLY A 366 13.95 1.69 -7.22
N GLN A 367 14.92 1.36 -8.08
CA GLN A 367 16.29 0.99 -7.70
C GLN A 367 17.29 2.15 -7.79
N VAL A 368 16.82 3.37 -8.10
CA VAL A 368 17.65 4.58 -8.09
C VAL A 368 17.24 5.47 -6.92
N PRO A 369 18.18 5.94 -6.08
CA PRO A 369 17.85 6.79 -4.93
C PRO A 369 17.38 8.18 -5.38
N LEU A 370 16.50 8.82 -4.58
CA LEU A 370 16.04 10.19 -4.82
C LEU A 370 17.05 11.22 -4.29
N THR A 371 18.27 11.15 -4.81
CA THR A 371 19.40 12.02 -4.49
C THR A 371 19.84 12.73 -5.77
N ILE A 372 20.57 13.84 -5.64
CA ILE A 372 21.10 14.55 -6.81
C ILE A 372 22.04 13.67 -7.66
N PRO A 373 22.94 12.87 -7.06
CA PRO A 373 23.68 11.83 -7.78
C PRO A 373 22.76 10.81 -8.48
N GLY A 374 21.70 10.32 -7.83
CA GLY A 374 20.72 9.42 -8.43
C GLY A 374 20.05 9.99 -9.68
N PHE A 375 19.52 11.21 -9.61
CA PHE A 375 18.93 11.88 -10.76
C PHE A 375 19.94 12.18 -11.88
N ARG A 376 21.20 12.51 -11.54
CA ARG A 376 22.27 12.70 -12.54
C ARG A 376 22.58 11.44 -13.34
N ARG A 377 22.38 10.23 -12.77
CA ARG A 377 22.57 8.97 -13.52
C ARG A 377 21.52 8.80 -14.63
N ILE A 378 20.32 9.33 -14.42
CA ILE A 378 19.19 9.14 -15.33
C ILE A 378 19.23 10.15 -16.49
N PHE A 379 19.71 11.37 -16.23
CA PHE A 379 19.81 12.43 -17.22
C PHE A 379 21.13 12.38 -18.01
N ARG A 380 21.07 12.47 -19.35
CA ARG A 380 22.27 12.30 -20.21
C ARG A 380 23.17 13.52 -20.35
N HIS A 381 22.61 14.72 -20.35
CA HIS A 381 23.32 15.90 -20.87
C HIS A 381 23.41 17.04 -19.86
N LEU A 382 22.29 17.35 -19.20
CA LEU A 382 22.17 18.52 -18.35
C LEU A 382 21.98 18.12 -16.88
N PRO A 383 22.48 18.95 -15.95
CA PRO A 383 22.30 18.69 -14.54
C PRO A 383 20.80 18.78 -14.16
N PRO A 384 20.33 18.07 -13.10
CA PRO A 384 18.92 18.03 -12.72
C PRO A 384 18.26 19.40 -12.53
N GLN A 385 19.04 20.42 -12.17
CA GLN A 385 18.63 21.83 -12.03
C GLN A 385 18.06 22.45 -13.32
N SER A 386 18.36 21.86 -14.47
CA SER A 386 17.76 22.25 -15.75
C SER A 386 16.25 21.94 -15.81
N GLU A 387 15.81 20.84 -15.18
CA GLU A 387 14.41 20.37 -15.17
C GLU A 387 13.64 20.78 -13.90
N PHE A 388 14.36 20.93 -12.79
CA PHE A 388 13.76 21.21 -11.49
C PHE A 388 13.79 22.70 -11.13
N GLN A 389 12.68 23.17 -10.57
CA GLN A 389 12.62 24.43 -9.84
C GLN A 389 12.51 24.12 -8.36
N PHE A 390 13.58 24.36 -7.62
CA PHE A 390 13.55 24.20 -6.18
C PHE A 390 12.65 25.27 -5.54
N VAL A 391 11.79 24.85 -4.62
CA VAL A 391 10.84 25.76 -3.98
C VAL A 391 11.59 26.69 -3.01
N GLN A 392 11.40 27.99 -3.15
CA GLN A 392 12.21 29.02 -2.46
C GLN A 392 11.43 29.89 -1.48
N SER A 393 10.16 30.19 -1.74
CA SER A 393 9.46 31.30 -1.06
C SER A 393 9.13 31.01 0.40
N ARG A 394 9.24 32.04 1.27
CA ARG A 394 8.68 32.01 2.63
C ARG A 394 7.15 31.85 2.62
N GLY A 395 6.49 32.23 1.52
CA GLY A 395 5.07 31.99 1.27
C GLY A 395 4.76 30.59 0.71
N ALA A 396 5.71 29.66 0.68
CA ALA A 396 5.44 28.30 0.25
C ALA A 396 4.44 27.63 1.18
N ARG A 397 3.49 26.91 0.58
CA ARG A 397 2.43 26.18 1.28
C ARG A 397 2.96 25.16 2.29
N ILE A 398 4.10 24.52 2.00
CA ILE A 398 4.75 23.53 2.85
C ILE A 398 6.12 24.08 3.25
N GLN A 399 6.36 24.18 4.56
CA GLN A 399 7.58 24.77 5.13
C GLN A 399 8.45 23.76 5.89
N HIS A 400 7.91 22.61 6.26
CA HIS A 400 8.60 21.58 7.03
C HIS A 400 8.53 20.22 6.35
N ILE A 401 9.59 19.41 6.50
CA ILE A 401 9.66 18.07 5.91
C ILE A 401 8.58 17.13 6.45
N ASP A 402 8.24 17.23 7.74
CA ASP A 402 7.14 16.43 8.31
C ASP A 402 5.78 16.79 7.72
N VAL A 403 5.57 18.06 7.38
CA VAL A 403 4.35 18.52 6.71
C VAL A 403 4.33 18.03 5.25
N LEU A 404 5.49 18.00 4.58
CA LEU A 404 5.61 17.39 3.26
C LEU A 404 5.32 15.89 3.31
N PHE A 405 5.85 15.18 4.30
CA PHE A 405 5.57 13.77 4.52
C PHE A 405 4.07 13.53 4.73
N ALA A 406 3.41 14.30 5.59
CA ALA A 406 1.96 14.19 5.77
C ALA A 406 1.18 14.49 4.47
N CYS A 407 1.61 15.48 3.69
CA CYS A 407 1.00 15.78 2.39
C CYS A 407 1.14 14.60 1.41
N LEU A 408 2.32 13.99 1.29
CA LEU A 408 2.58 12.88 0.38
C LEU A 408 1.93 11.57 0.85
N TRP A 409 2.09 11.22 2.13
CA TRP A 409 1.77 9.88 2.64
C TRP A 409 0.45 9.79 3.39
N GLY A 410 -0.07 10.90 3.95
CA GLY A 410 -1.26 10.85 4.81
C GLY A 410 -2.55 10.53 4.05
N TRP A 411 -3.55 9.95 4.72
CA TRP A 411 -4.89 9.63 4.19
C TRP A 411 -6.01 10.13 5.10
N GLU A 412 -7.25 10.16 4.61
CA GLU A 412 -8.38 10.61 5.43
C GLU A 412 -8.56 9.72 6.66
N GLY A 413 -8.64 10.32 7.85
CA GLY A 413 -8.84 9.63 9.11
C GLY A 413 -7.58 9.03 9.76
N ASP A 414 -6.39 9.30 9.23
CA ASP A 414 -5.11 8.74 9.72
C ASP A 414 -4.52 9.39 10.97
N GLY A 415 -5.24 10.36 11.56
CA GLY A 415 -4.86 11.14 12.74
C GLY A 415 -3.74 12.17 12.55
N ASN A 416 -3.10 12.18 11.37
CA ASN A 416 -1.90 12.96 11.07
C ASN A 416 -2.06 13.85 9.81
N ASN A 417 -3.24 13.80 9.19
CA ASN A 417 -3.53 14.53 7.99
C ASN A 417 -4.01 15.95 8.28
N GLY A 418 -3.53 16.88 7.47
CA GLY A 418 -4.31 18.07 7.16
C GLY A 418 -5.48 17.74 6.26
N ASP A 419 -6.32 18.75 6.02
CA ASP A 419 -7.35 18.70 4.97
C ASP A 419 -6.74 18.89 3.58
N TRP A 420 -5.65 18.16 3.30
CA TRP A 420 -4.96 18.18 2.02
C TRP A 420 -5.84 17.51 0.97
N LYS A 421 -6.28 18.29 -0.02
CA LYS A 421 -6.92 17.77 -1.22
C LYS A 421 -5.87 17.10 -2.10
N ARG A 422 -6.16 15.91 -2.61
CA ARG A 422 -5.24 15.13 -3.48
C ARG A 422 -5.98 14.64 -4.73
N GLN A 423 -6.68 15.57 -5.37
CA GLN A 423 -7.45 15.32 -6.57
C GLN A 423 -6.54 14.64 -7.61
N HIS A 424 -6.98 13.49 -8.10
CA HIS A 424 -6.31 12.65 -9.12
C HIS A 424 -5.09 11.85 -8.69
N TRP A 425 -4.53 12.03 -7.50
CA TRP A 425 -3.38 11.24 -7.03
C TRP A 425 -3.60 10.60 -5.66
N GLU A 426 -4.87 10.54 -5.21
CA GLU A 426 -5.25 9.89 -3.96
C GLU A 426 -4.83 8.41 -3.94
N ASN A 427 -5.08 7.73 -5.06
CA ASN A 427 -4.93 6.28 -5.22
C ASN A 427 -3.59 5.89 -5.86
N LYS A 428 -2.52 6.67 -5.65
CA LYS A 428 -1.19 6.26 -6.11
C LYS A 428 -0.76 4.94 -5.43
N PRO A 429 -0.14 4.00 -6.15
CA PRO A 429 0.25 2.69 -5.63
C PRO A 429 0.93 2.73 -4.26
N TYR A 430 1.96 3.59 -4.06
CA TYR A 430 2.66 3.65 -2.78
C TYR A 430 1.75 4.00 -1.59
N ARG A 431 0.72 4.83 -1.82
CA ARG A 431 -0.20 5.28 -0.76
C ARG A 431 -1.18 4.18 -0.38
N VAL A 432 -1.72 3.47 -1.37
CA VAL A 432 -2.60 2.33 -1.14
C VAL A 432 -1.84 1.24 -0.38
N LEU A 433 -0.62 0.92 -0.84
CA LEU A 433 0.25 -0.04 -0.17
C LEU A 433 0.54 0.37 1.28
N THR A 434 0.95 1.62 1.52
CA THR A 434 1.26 2.10 2.88
C THR A 434 0.06 1.99 3.81
N ARG A 435 -1.12 2.35 3.33
CA ARG A 435 -2.37 2.24 4.11
C ARG A 435 -2.69 0.79 4.44
N GLN A 436 -2.55 -0.11 3.47
CA GLN A 436 -2.77 -1.54 3.69
C GLN A 436 -1.75 -2.13 4.67
N CYS A 437 -0.48 -1.74 4.59
CA CYS A 437 0.53 -2.10 5.58
C CYS A 437 0.12 -1.64 6.98
N PHE A 438 -0.29 -0.38 7.14
CA PHE A 438 -0.72 0.15 8.43
C PHE A 438 -1.91 -0.62 9.01
N GLU A 439 -2.96 -0.83 8.21
CA GLU A 439 -4.16 -1.57 8.63
C GLU A 439 -3.84 -3.03 8.99
N SER A 440 -2.95 -3.67 8.23
CA SER A 440 -2.49 -5.04 8.46
C SER A 440 -1.67 -5.18 9.73
N ILE A 441 -0.71 -4.27 9.96
CA ILE A 441 0.11 -4.23 11.18
C ILE A 441 -0.78 -3.96 12.39
N ALA A 442 -1.75 -3.04 12.28
CA ALA A 442 -2.69 -2.76 13.36
C ALA A 442 -3.54 -3.99 13.71
N HIS A 443 -3.89 -4.80 12.71
CA HIS A 443 -4.63 -6.04 12.92
C HIS A 443 -3.80 -7.14 13.59
N VAL A 444 -2.54 -7.32 13.19
CA VAL A 444 -1.67 -8.41 13.69
C VAL A 444 -1.01 -8.07 15.03
N TYR A 445 -0.48 -6.85 15.16
CA TYR A 445 0.36 -6.43 16.29
C TYR A 445 -0.25 -5.28 17.12
N GLY A 446 -1.44 -4.81 16.75
CA GLY A 446 -2.13 -3.72 17.43
C GLY A 446 -1.75 -2.32 16.92
N LEU A 447 -2.60 -1.35 17.25
CA LEU A 447 -2.50 0.03 16.74
C LEU A 447 -1.20 0.73 17.16
N ARG A 448 -0.68 0.45 18.35
CA ARG A 448 0.56 1.05 18.84
C ARG A 448 1.74 0.66 17.94
N GLN A 449 1.87 -0.61 17.58
CA GLN A 449 2.90 -1.07 16.65
C GLN A 449 2.77 -0.42 15.26
N ALA A 450 1.54 -0.26 14.76
CA ALA A 450 1.30 0.39 13.48
C ALA A 450 1.75 1.86 13.47
N ARG A 451 1.57 2.58 14.59
CA ARG A 451 2.09 3.94 14.78
C ARG A 451 3.62 3.98 14.80
N GLU A 452 4.27 3.10 15.57
CA GLU A 452 5.74 2.98 15.62
C GLU A 452 6.34 2.65 14.23
N TRP A 453 5.71 1.73 13.51
CA TRP A 453 6.11 1.38 12.14
C TRP A 453 5.98 2.58 11.19
N ARG A 454 4.87 3.32 11.26
CA ARG A 454 4.66 4.52 10.44
C ARG A 454 5.69 5.60 10.75
N ALA A 455 6.05 5.77 12.01
CA ALA A 455 7.07 6.71 12.42
C ALA A 455 8.47 6.28 11.91
N THR A 456 8.75 4.97 11.90
CA THR A 456 9.95 4.39 11.27
C THR A 456 10.00 4.62 9.76
N LEU A 457 8.87 4.46 9.05
CA LEU A 457 8.74 4.81 7.64
C LEU A 457 9.07 6.29 7.40
N ARG A 458 8.53 7.19 8.24
CA ARG A 458 8.81 8.63 8.18
C ARG A 458 10.29 8.94 8.40
N HIS A 459 10.90 8.37 9.44
CA HIS A 459 12.31 8.58 9.74
C HIS A 459 13.21 8.11 8.60
N THR A 460 12.95 6.91 8.09
CA THR A 460 13.71 6.35 6.98
C THR A 460 13.54 7.20 5.72
N PHE A 461 12.31 7.64 5.41
CA PHE A 461 12.04 8.55 4.29
C PHE A 461 12.86 9.84 4.37
N ILE A 462 12.84 10.54 5.51
CA ILE A 462 13.54 11.82 5.72
C ILE A 462 15.05 11.65 5.56
N ARG A 463 15.60 10.55 6.08
CA ARG A 463 17.03 10.24 6.01
C ARG A 463 17.48 9.82 4.62
N THR A 464 16.57 9.33 3.76
CA THR A 464 16.94 8.68 2.50
C THR A 464 16.51 9.36 1.20
N HIS A 465 15.54 10.28 1.24
CA HIS A 465 15.00 10.90 0.03
C HIS A 465 15.13 12.42 0.13
N TRP A 466 16.08 12.99 -0.62
CA TRP A 466 16.42 14.42 -0.52
C TRP A 466 15.97 15.26 -1.72
N VAL A 467 15.62 14.64 -2.85
CA VAL A 467 14.99 15.30 -3.99
C VAL A 467 13.56 14.78 -4.09
N LEU A 468 12.60 15.59 -3.64
CA LEU A 468 11.22 15.18 -3.44
C LEU A 468 10.26 15.96 -4.35
N PRO A 469 9.19 15.31 -4.86
CA PRO A 469 8.15 16.03 -5.58
C PRO A 469 7.48 17.05 -4.64
N TYR A 470 7.20 18.24 -5.14
CA TYR A 470 6.39 19.22 -4.43
C TYR A 470 4.93 19.11 -4.90
N PRO A 471 4.01 18.62 -4.07
CA PRO A 471 2.64 18.34 -4.50
C PRO A 471 1.73 19.58 -4.45
N SER A 472 0.69 19.56 -5.29
CA SER A 472 -0.46 20.47 -5.25
C SER A 472 -1.76 19.69 -5.06
N ASP A 473 -2.88 20.41 -4.93
CA ASP A 473 -4.19 19.78 -4.75
C ASP A 473 -4.60 18.86 -5.90
N ARG A 474 -4.04 19.08 -7.09
CA ARG A 474 -4.40 18.37 -8.33
C ARG A 474 -3.26 17.56 -8.95
N SER A 475 -2.04 17.72 -8.46
CA SER A 475 -0.86 17.03 -9.01
C SER A 475 0.06 16.54 -7.90
N PHE A 476 0.49 15.29 -8.05
CA PHE A 476 1.54 14.71 -7.21
C PHE A 476 2.88 15.45 -7.34
N TRP A 477 3.19 15.96 -8.54
CA TRP A 477 4.38 16.78 -8.82
C TRP A 477 3.96 18.02 -9.61
N SER A 478 3.86 19.17 -8.96
CA SER A 478 3.38 20.40 -9.60
C SER A 478 4.43 21.03 -10.50
N ARG A 479 3.98 21.82 -11.47
CA ARG A 479 4.85 22.68 -12.29
C ARG A 479 4.71 24.13 -11.84
N SER A 480 5.76 24.91 -12.01
CA SER A 480 5.70 26.34 -11.73
C SER A 480 4.83 27.08 -12.74
N SER A 481 4.11 28.10 -12.24
CA SER A 481 3.39 29.05 -13.09
C SER A 481 4.33 30.19 -13.42
N GLY A 482 4.94 30.18 -14.62
CA GLY A 482 5.81 31.27 -15.09
C GLY A 482 5.55 31.57 -16.56
N SER A 483 5.33 32.86 -16.87
CA SER A 483 5.18 33.37 -18.23
C SER A 483 6.51 33.30 -18.98
N HIS A 484 6.47 32.67 -20.17
CA HIS A 484 7.56 32.60 -21.16
C HIS A 484 8.75 31.70 -20.79
N GLY A 485 8.46 30.40 -20.68
CA GLY A 485 9.44 29.30 -20.62
C GLY A 485 8.72 27.98 -20.35
N ARG A 486 9.29 26.83 -20.74
CA ARG A 486 8.72 25.51 -20.37
C ARG A 486 8.68 25.42 -18.84
N ASN A 487 7.48 25.28 -18.27
CA ASN A 487 7.27 25.20 -16.82
C ASN A 487 8.15 24.09 -16.20
N LYS A 488 8.96 24.40 -15.18
CA LYS A 488 9.81 23.40 -14.49
C LYS A 488 9.02 22.65 -13.42
N LEU A 489 9.50 21.46 -13.05
CA LEU A 489 8.90 20.69 -11.95
C LEU A 489 9.29 21.30 -10.59
N GLN A 490 8.28 21.69 -9.81
CA GLN A 490 8.49 22.21 -8.46
C GLN A 490 8.98 21.07 -7.56
N THR A 491 10.15 21.26 -6.96
CA THR A 491 10.87 20.19 -6.27
C THR A 491 11.30 20.66 -4.89
N TRP A 492 11.05 19.83 -3.88
CA TRP A 492 11.59 20.03 -2.55
C TRP A 492 12.99 19.41 -2.48
N LEU A 493 13.98 20.22 -2.10
CA LEU A 493 15.34 19.77 -1.88
C LEU A 493 15.64 19.82 -0.39
N SER A 494 15.83 18.65 0.23
CA SER A 494 16.18 18.52 1.64
C SER A 494 17.70 18.66 1.81
N SER A 495 18.11 19.49 2.77
CA SER A 495 19.49 19.51 3.26
C SER A 495 19.53 19.60 4.78
N HIS A 496 20.68 19.27 5.35
CA HIS A 496 20.91 19.33 6.79
C HIS A 496 22.27 19.99 7.04
N PRO A 497 22.30 21.23 7.59
CA PRO A 497 23.54 21.99 7.77
C PRO A 497 24.62 21.24 8.56
N GLY A 498 24.26 20.60 9.67
CA GLY A 498 25.21 19.83 10.48
C GLY A 498 25.84 18.64 9.75
N ILE A 499 25.08 17.94 8.89
CA ILE A 499 25.61 16.84 8.07
C ILE A 499 26.52 17.40 6.97
N ALA A 500 26.09 18.47 6.30
CA ALA A 500 26.90 19.12 5.27
C ALA A 500 28.23 19.64 5.84
N SER A 501 28.23 20.17 7.07
CA SER A 501 29.44 20.58 7.79
C SER A 501 30.32 19.38 8.15
N PHE A 502 29.73 18.30 8.70
CA PHE A 502 30.47 17.09 9.10
C PHE A 502 31.25 16.49 7.93
N TYR A 503 30.60 16.31 6.78
CA TYR A 503 31.22 15.74 5.59
C TYR A 503 32.02 16.76 4.76
N GLY A 504 31.73 18.06 4.88
CA GLY A 504 32.49 19.13 4.23
C GLY A 504 33.81 19.47 4.94
N SER A 505 33.89 19.22 6.25
CA SER A 505 35.06 19.55 7.10
C SER A 505 36.04 18.40 7.29
N SER A 506 35.81 17.25 6.64
CA SER A 506 36.62 16.03 6.83
C SER A 506 37.44 15.66 5.58
N PRO A 507 38.55 16.35 5.26
CA PRO A 507 39.51 15.84 4.28
C PRO A 507 40.42 14.72 4.82
N ASP A 508 40.75 14.66 6.12
CA ASP A 508 41.97 13.94 6.56
C ASP A 508 41.87 13.01 7.80
N LYS A 509 40.70 12.52 8.24
CA LYS A 509 40.64 11.70 9.49
C LYS A 509 39.98 10.33 9.41
N ILE A 510 39.74 9.77 8.23
CA ILE A 510 39.30 8.38 8.10
C ILE A 510 40.21 7.65 7.10
N GLY A 511 41.29 7.06 7.63
CA GLY A 511 42.10 6.01 6.99
C GLY A 511 43.27 6.50 6.13
N ASP A 512 44.46 5.91 6.36
CA ASP A 512 45.74 6.07 5.65
C ASP A 512 45.71 5.61 4.17
N GLN A 513 44.77 6.13 3.37
CA GLN A 513 44.80 5.94 1.92
C GLN A 513 44.88 7.28 1.20
N PRO A 514 45.82 7.42 0.23
CA PRO A 514 45.96 8.63 -0.55
C PRO A 514 44.65 8.95 -1.28
N PRO A 515 44.29 10.25 -1.41
CA PRO A 515 43.01 10.64 -1.99
C PRO A 515 42.94 10.28 -3.48
N PRO A 516 41.88 9.61 -3.96
CA PRO A 516 41.67 9.42 -5.39
C PRO A 516 41.32 10.76 -6.07
N ALA A 517 41.79 10.95 -7.29
CA ALA A 517 41.56 12.14 -8.09
C ALA A 517 40.07 12.30 -8.47
N GLY A 518 39.31 13.04 -7.64
CA GLY A 518 37.93 13.43 -7.89
C GLY A 518 37.18 13.76 -6.59
N PRO A 519 36.04 14.50 -6.64
CA PRO A 519 35.24 14.74 -5.43
C PRO A 519 34.74 13.41 -4.86
N ARG A 520 35.28 12.99 -3.70
CA ARG A 520 34.84 11.80 -2.96
C ARG A 520 33.33 11.88 -2.72
N ARG A 521 32.55 11.06 -3.44
CA ARG A 521 31.12 10.89 -3.17
C ARG A 521 30.97 9.91 -2.01
N VAL A 522 30.40 10.38 -0.92
CA VAL A 522 30.09 9.53 0.23
C VAL A 522 28.75 8.85 -0.01
N ILE A 523 28.74 7.52 -0.05
CA ILE A 523 27.54 6.69 -0.21
C ILE A 523 27.21 6.09 1.15
N ILE A 524 26.07 6.47 1.72
CA ILE A 524 25.57 5.93 2.99
C ILE A 524 24.97 4.54 2.75
N GLN A 525 25.45 3.54 3.47
CA GLN A 525 24.93 2.17 3.40
C GLN A 525 23.65 2.01 4.24
N PRO A 526 22.77 1.05 3.94
CA PRO A 526 21.50 0.86 4.65
C PRO A 526 21.66 0.78 6.18
N GLN A 527 22.69 0.09 6.67
CA GLN A 527 23.01 -0.05 8.10
C GLN A 527 23.47 1.26 8.77
N GLU A 528 23.93 2.24 7.99
CA GLU A 528 24.40 3.55 8.49
C GLU A 528 23.26 4.58 8.53
N VAL A 529 22.13 4.33 7.86
CA VAL A 529 20.97 5.24 7.82
C VAL A 529 20.47 5.62 9.21
N PRO A 530 20.36 4.70 10.21
CA PRO A 530 19.93 5.06 11.57
C PRO A 530 20.84 6.08 12.29
N ALA A 531 22.11 6.23 11.87
CA ALA A 531 23.04 7.21 12.43
C ALA A 531 22.76 8.64 11.93
N LEU A 532 21.96 8.81 10.87
CA LEU A 532 21.55 10.12 10.38
C LEU A 532 20.46 10.73 11.29
N PRO A 533 20.44 12.05 11.49
CA PRO A 533 19.42 12.71 12.30
C PRO A 533 18.02 12.58 11.68
N VAL A 534 16.99 12.59 12.53
CA VAL A 534 15.56 12.57 12.10
C VAL A 534 14.93 13.97 12.04
N CYS A 535 15.57 14.95 12.66
CA CYS A 535 15.16 16.34 12.73
C CYS A 535 16.25 17.26 12.16
N GLY A 536 15.99 18.57 12.06
CA GLY A 536 16.97 19.54 11.54
C GLY A 536 17.08 19.59 10.01
N TRP A 537 16.35 18.73 9.30
CA TRP A 537 16.24 18.75 7.85
C TRP A 537 15.43 19.96 7.38
N GLN A 538 16.04 20.77 6.54
CA GLN A 538 15.45 21.99 6.02
C GLN A 538 15.45 22.01 4.50
N ARG A 539 14.61 22.87 3.94
CA ARG A 539 14.62 23.15 2.51
C ARG A 539 15.88 23.93 2.13
N SER A 540 16.50 23.59 1.00
CA SER A 540 17.73 24.23 0.55
C SER A 540 17.80 24.40 -0.96
N GLU A 541 18.75 25.22 -1.41
CA GLU A 541 19.15 25.35 -2.81
C GLU A 541 20.41 24.52 -3.12
N GLN A 542 21.18 24.19 -2.07
CA GLN A 542 22.39 23.42 -2.22
C GLN A 542 22.07 21.94 -2.08
N PRO A 543 22.45 21.11 -3.07
CA PRO A 543 22.23 19.69 -3.02
C PRO A 543 23.04 19.08 -1.87
N MET A 544 22.45 18.11 -1.17
CA MET A 544 23.22 17.29 -0.24
C MET A 544 24.37 16.60 -1.02
N PRO A 545 25.63 16.67 -0.55
CA PRO A 545 26.77 16.07 -1.26
C PRO A 545 26.83 14.55 -1.16
N LEU A 546 25.91 13.95 -0.42
CA LEU A 546 25.84 12.52 -0.14
C LEU A 546 25.01 11.77 -1.20
N ASP A 547 25.20 10.46 -1.26
CA ASP A 547 24.33 9.52 -1.95
C ASP A 547 23.96 8.36 -1.02
N ILE A 548 23.03 7.50 -1.43
CA ILE A 548 22.48 6.42 -0.60
C ILE A 548 22.42 5.12 -1.38
N ALA A 549 22.95 4.06 -0.78
CA ALA A 549 22.72 2.70 -1.23
C ALA A 549 21.34 2.24 -0.75
N LEU A 550 20.49 1.78 -1.68
CA LEU A 550 19.15 1.30 -1.37
C LEU A 550 19.21 -0.18 -0.93
N PRO A 551 18.36 -0.60 0.04
CA PRO A 551 18.25 -2.00 0.40
C PRO A 551 17.69 -2.82 -0.77
N GLY A 552 18.14 -4.07 -0.89
CA GLY A 552 17.58 -5.03 -1.84
C GLY A 552 16.22 -5.54 -1.35
N ILE A 553 15.25 -5.65 -2.27
CA ILE A 553 13.99 -6.35 -1.99
C ILE A 553 14.23 -7.84 -2.31
N PRO A 554 14.00 -8.76 -1.37
CA PRO A 554 14.24 -10.18 -1.59
C PRO A 554 13.31 -10.74 -2.68
N ALA A 555 13.86 -11.62 -3.51
CA ALA A 555 13.09 -12.37 -4.50
C ALA A 555 12.40 -13.60 -3.88
N ASP A 556 13.01 -14.18 -2.85
CA ASP A 556 12.50 -15.29 -2.05
C ASP A 556 12.42 -14.86 -0.58
N LEU A 557 11.21 -14.87 -0.02
CA LEU A 557 10.97 -14.47 1.36
C LEU A 557 11.45 -15.53 2.36
N ASP A 558 11.46 -16.81 1.98
CA ASP A 558 11.87 -17.90 2.85
C ASP A 558 13.40 -17.91 3.00
N GLU A 559 14.14 -17.68 1.90
CA GLU A 559 15.59 -17.46 1.94
C GLU A 559 15.94 -16.23 2.79
N TYR A 560 15.21 -15.12 2.61
CA TYR A 560 15.41 -13.90 3.38
C TYR A 560 15.21 -14.09 4.88
N LEU A 561 14.19 -14.87 5.28
CA LEU A 561 13.91 -15.17 6.68
C LEU A 561 14.85 -16.22 7.28
N ALA A 562 15.41 -17.12 6.45
CA ALA A 562 16.38 -18.12 6.85
C ALA A 562 17.80 -17.56 7.04
N ALA A 563 18.13 -16.44 6.37
CA ALA A 563 19.43 -15.79 6.48
C ALA A 563 19.71 -15.18 7.88
N PHE A 564 18.70 -15.09 8.75
CA PHE A 564 18.87 -14.65 10.13
C PHE A 564 19.09 -15.85 11.07
N PRO A 565 20.18 -15.86 11.88
CA PRO A 565 20.48 -17.01 12.73
C PRO A 565 19.35 -17.34 13.70
N GLU A 566 19.06 -18.63 13.86
CA GLU A 566 18.33 -19.12 15.03
C GLU A 566 19.20 -18.85 16.26
N VAL A 567 18.66 -18.11 17.22
CA VAL A 567 19.25 -17.80 18.53
C VAL A 567 20.30 -16.68 18.51
N VAL A 568 19.86 -15.49 18.94
CA VAL A 568 20.71 -14.58 19.71
C VAL A 568 20.14 -14.58 21.13
N ASP A 569 20.81 -15.32 22.03
CA ASP A 569 20.64 -15.14 23.47
C ASP A 569 20.87 -13.66 23.80
N THR A 570 19.84 -12.95 24.19
CA THR A 570 19.99 -11.66 24.89
C THR A 570 18.82 -11.44 25.83
N GLU A 571 19.17 -11.24 27.10
CA GLU A 571 18.30 -10.96 28.25
C GLU A 571 17.58 -9.60 28.16
N SER A 572 16.85 -9.35 27.07
CA SER A 572 15.98 -8.18 26.94
C SER A 572 14.75 -8.56 26.13
N PRO A 573 13.55 -8.61 26.74
CA PRO A 573 12.35 -8.94 26.01
C PRO A 573 12.08 -7.79 25.02
N SER A 574 12.34 -8.02 23.74
CA SER A 574 11.88 -7.17 22.64
C SER A 574 10.38 -7.38 22.50
N ALA A 575 9.63 -6.95 23.51
CA ALA A 575 8.19 -7.09 23.59
C ALA A 575 7.54 -6.12 22.60
N ILE A 576 6.53 -6.60 21.89
CA ILE A 576 5.68 -5.76 21.03
C ILE A 576 5.02 -4.69 21.92
N PRO A 577 5.07 -3.40 21.55
CA PRO A 577 5.55 -2.90 20.26
C PRO A 577 7.08 -2.77 20.17
N PHE A 578 7.64 -3.16 19.03
CA PHE A 578 8.98 -2.80 18.63
C PHE A 578 9.14 -1.28 18.62
N PRO A 579 10.17 -0.74 19.30
CA PRO A 579 10.39 0.68 19.33
C PRO A 579 10.71 1.19 17.92
N MET A 580 10.18 2.37 17.58
CA MET A 580 10.58 3.09 16.37
C MET A 580 12.11 3.21 16.28
N ILE A 581 12.65 3.08 15.07
CA ILE A 581 14.07 3.26 14.81
C ILE A 581 14.45 4.72 15.07
N GLY A 582 15.06 4.95 16.24
CA GLY A 582 15.54 6.25 16.71
C GLY A 582 16.81 6.72 16.03
N VAL A 583 17.43 7.78 16.57
CA VAL A 583 18.78 8.22 16.19
C VAL A 583 19.77 7.46 17.07
N MET A 584 20.70 6.74 16.45
CA MET A 584 21.82 6.14 17.18
C MET A 584 22.73 7.24 17.69
N ASP A 585 23.10 7.21 18.98
CA ASP A 585 24.16 8.10 19.46
C ASP A 585 25.46 7.74 18.75
N GLY A 586 26.12 8.75 18.19
CA GLY A 586 27.21 8.55 17.24
C GLY A 586 27.89 9.86 16.87
N PRO A 587 29.02 9.80 16.15
CA PRO A 587 29.84 10.98 15.83
C PRO A 587 29.06 12.04 15.05
N ILE A 588 28.19 11.61 14.13
CA ILE A 588 27.33 12.50 13.35
C ILE A 588 26.34 13.22 14.26
N ASN A 589 25.64 12.50 15.14
CA ASN A 589 24.65 13.09 16.03
C ASN A 589 25.28 14.09 17.01
N ARG A 590 26.42 13.73 17.61
CA ARG A 590 27.18 14.63 18.50
C ARG A 590 27.66 15.88 17.77
N HIS A 591 28.16 15.73 16.54
CA HIS A 591 28.56 16.87 15.73
C HIS A 591 27.38 17.76 15.36
N VAL A 592 26.24 17.18 14.95
CA VAL A 592 25.01 17.92 14.62
C VAL A 592 24.50 18.71 15.84
N LEU A 593 24.47 18.09 17.01
CA LEU A 593 24.06 18.74 18.27
C LEU A 593 25.02 19.84 18.70
N ALA A 594 26.33 19.67 18.46
CA ALA A 594 27.29 20.74 18.66
C ALA A 594 27.02 21.89 17.67
N GLU A 595 26.83 21.57 16.39
CA GLU A 595 26.71 22.52 15.29
C GLU A 595 25.34 23.21 15.16
N ALA A 596 24.40 22.96 16.07
CA ALA A 596 23.05 23.51 16.03
C ALA A 596 23.04 25.06 16.00
N PRO A 597 22.22 25.72 15.15
CA PRO A 597 22.18 27.17 15.03
C PRO A 597 21.90 27.90 16.34
N GLU A 598 20.97 27.39 17.14
CA GLU A 598 20.60 27.91 18.45
C GLU A 598 21.75 27.87 19.47
N ARG A 599 22.71 26.95 19.29
CA ARG A 599 23.92 26.82 20.11
C ARG A 599 25.08 27.68 19.63
N ARG A 600 24.90 28.50 18.60
CA ARG A 600 25.96 29.37 18.06
C ARG A 600 26.54 30.31 19.12
N GLU A 601 25.71 30.93 19.95
CA GLU A 601 26.16 31.83 21.03
C GLU A 601 26.99 31.09 22.07
N LEU A 602 26.52 29.91 22.50
CA LEU A 602 27.24 29.04 23.43
C LEU A 602 28.59 28.62 22.86
N ARG A 603 28.60 28.10 21.63
CA ARG A 603 29.83 27.69 20.94
C ARG A 603 30.83 28.83 20.81
N HIS A 604 30.41 29.97 20.27
CA HIS A 604 31.28 31.13 20.06
C HIS A 604 31.91 31.59 21.39
N TYR A 605 31.14 31.56 22.48
CA TYR A 605 31.63 31.89 23.81
C TYR A 605 32.66 30.88 24.35
N LEU A 606 32.36 29.58 24.25
CA LEU A 606 33.25 28.50 24.68
C LEU A 606 34.59 28.55 23.93
N THR A 607 34.54 28.67 22.60
CA THR A 607 35.74 28.72 21.75
C THR A 607 36.59 29.96 22.02
N ARG A 608 35.97 31.14 22.17
CA ARG A 608 36.70 32.40 22.36
C ARG A 608 37.38 32.50 23.72
N ASN A 609 36.81 31.89 24.76
CA ASN A 609 37.32 31.98 26.12
C ASN A 609 38.08 30.71 26.57
N ASN A 610 38.18 29.69 25.71
CA ASN A 610 38.79 28.39 26.00
C ASN A 610 38.22 27.75 27.30
N THR A 611 36.90 27.85 27.48
CA THR A 611 36.20 27.39 28.70
C THR A 611 35.43 26.10 28.40
N ALA A 612 35.37 25.16 29.35
CA ALA A 612 34.51 23.97 29.22
C ALA A 612 33.07 24.28 29.64
N ILE A 613 32.09 23.54 29.10
CA ILE A 613 30.66 23.74 29.41
C ILE A 613 30.37 23.61 30.91
N ASN A 614 31.06 22.72 31.60
CA ASN A 614 30.89 22.50 33.05
C ASN A 614 31.28 23.72 33.89
N HIS A 615 32.17 24.59 33.39
CA HIS A 615 32.62 25.81 34.08
C HIS A 615 31.83 27.05 33.66
N ILE A 616 30.93 26.94 32.67
CA ILE A 616 30.18 28.09 32.16
C ILE A 616 29.13 28.61 33.15
N HIS A 617 28.68 27.73 34.04
CA HIS A 617 27.70 28.03 35.07
C HIS A 617 28.23 29.00 36.12
N ASP A 618 29.55 29.02 36.33
CA ASP A 618 30.20 29.88 37.30
C ASP A 618 30.76 31.16 36.67
N ASP A 619 30.69 31.31 35.33
CA ASP A 619 31.20 32.49 34.63
C ASP A 619 30.21 33.67 34.68
N PRO A 620 30.52 34.75 35.41
CA PRO A 620 29.62 35.89 35.56
C PRO A 620 29.38 36.64 34.25
N ARG A 621 30.28 36.55 33.26
CA ARG A 621 30.11 37.20 31.95
C ARG A 621 29.11 36.40 31.10
N TRP A 622 29.17 35.08 31.13
CA TRP A 622 28.17 34.22 30.49
C TRP A 622 26.77 34.49 31.04
N LEU A 623 26.60 34.36 32.36
CA LEU A 623 25.30 34.46 33.04
C LEU A 623 24.60 35.80 32.80
N ARG A 624 25.35 36.90 32.78
CA ARG A 624 24.79 38.26 32.68
C ARG A 624 24.67 38.79 31.27
N LYS A 625 25.51 38.34 30.33
CA LYS A 625 25.59 38.92 28.98
C LYS A 625 25.15 37.95 27.89
N HIS A 626 25.47 36.66 27.98
CA HIS A 626 25.26 35.72 26.88
C HIS A 626 24.07 34.78 27.08
N LEU A 627 23.74 34.42 28.33
CA LEU A 627 22.61 33.54 28.65
C LEU A 627 21.28 34.06 28.08
N GLN A 628 21.04 35.37 28.13
CA GLN A 628 19.84 35.99 27.55
C GLN A 628 19.77 35.83 26.01
N HIS A 629 20.90 35.94 25.31
CA HIS A 629 20.94 35.81 23.85
C HIS A 629 20.73 34.35 23.44
N TYR A 630 21.31 33.42 24.20
CA TYR A 630 21.12 31.99 24.02
C TYR A 630 19.66 31.57 24.23
N LEU A 631 19.02 32.00 25.32
CA LEU A 631 17.60 31.74 25.58
C LEU A 631 16.68 32.37 24.53
N HIS A 632 17.01 33.57 24.03
CA HIS A 632 16.29 34.19 22.94
C HIS A 632 16.38 33.35 21.65
N ALA A 633 17.57 32.83 21.32
CA ALA A 633 17.77 31.95 20.17
C ALA A 633 16.95 30.65 20.28
N LEU A 634 16.95 30.00 21.46
CA LEU A 634 16.14 28.81 21.73
C LEU A 634 14.63 29.08 21.60
N ALA A 635 14.15 30.16 22.23
CA ALA A 635 12.74 30.52 22.15
C ALA A 635 12.29 30.86 20.72
N ALA A 636 13.15 31.53 19.94
CA ALA A 636 12.89 31.81 18.54
C ALA A 636 12.84 30.54 17.68
N ALA A 637 13.77 29.59 17.92
CA ALA A 637 13.80 28.31 17.22
C ALA A 637 12.54 27.48 17.47
N ASP A 638 12.10 27.36 18.74
CA ASP A 638 10.86 26.63 19.08
C ASP A 638 9.62 27.26 18.45
N LEU A 639 9.54 28.60 18.43
CA LEU A 639 8.42 29.31 17.81
C LEU A 639 8.38 29.11 16.30
N GLN A 640 9.56 29.16 15.66
CA GLN A 640 9.70 28.90 14.24
C GLN A 640 9.32 27.45 13.91
N GLN A 641 9.76 26.48 14.71
CA GLN A 641 9.39 25.07 14.57
C GLN A 641 7.86 24.89 14.67
N ALA A 642 7.22 25.50 15.68
CA ALA A 642 5.77 25.46 15.84
C ALA A 642 5.02 26.05 14.64
N SER A 643 5.52 27.16 14.08
CA SER A 643 4.95 27.79 12.89
C SER A 643 5.08 26.91 11.65
N ASN A 644 6.26 26.32 11.44
CA ASN A 644 6.56 25.47 10.28
C ASN A 644 5.76 24.16 10.25
N LEU A 645 5.33 23.67 11.41
CA LEU A 645 4.50 22.45 11.57
C LEU A 645 3.00 22.69 11.32
N THR A 646 2.59 23.90 10.94
CA THR A 646 1.18 24.24 10.70
C THR A 646 0.66 23.53 9.44
N VAL A 647 -0.57 23.01 9.53
CA VAL A 647 -1.24 22.27 8.46
C VAL A 647 -2.62 22.88 8.18
N PRO A 648 -3.10 22.93 6.92
CA PRO A 648 -4.47 23.39 6.62
C PRO A 648 -5.52 22.56 7.36
N ARG A 649 -6.43 23.24 8.05
CA ARG A 649 -7.59 22.66 8.74
C ARG A 649 -8.84 23.46 8.39
N THR A 650 -9.85 22.77 7.91
CA THR A 650 -11.22 23.22 7.67
C THR A 650 -11.96 23.09 9.00
N LYS A 651 -12.78 24.08 9.36
CA LYS A 651 -13.59 24.01 10.58
C LYS A 651 -14.57 22.83 10.44
N ARG A 652 -14.61 21.94 11.45
CA ARG A 652 -15.46 20.74 11.49
C ARG A 652 -16.96 21.02 11.35
N GLU A 653 -17.39 22.26 11.56
CA GLU A 653 -18.79 22.69 11.54
C GLU A 653 -19.45 22.62 10.16
N ASP A 654 -18.69 22.70 9.06
CA ASP A 654 -19.26 22.74 7.69
C ASP A 654 -19.49 21.34 7.06
N ILE A 655 -18.92 20.26 7.62
CA ILE A 655 -18.95 18.91 7.01
C ILE A 655 -20.20 18.12 7.42
N ALA A 656 -20.88 18.50 8.52
CA ALA A 656 -22.03 17.77 9.05
C ALA A 656 -23.28 17.82 8.15
N LEU A 657 -23.36 18.76 7.20
CA LEU A 657 -24.56 18.98 6.38
C LEU A 657 -24.47 18.39 4.95
N SER A 658 -23.39 17.69 4.57
CA SER A 658 -23.20 17.24 3.18
C SER A 658 -22.91 15.75 2.98
N ARG A 659 -23.04 14.88 4.00
CA ARG A 659 -22.80 13.44 3.84
C ARG A 659 -24.11 12.63 3.81
N PRO A 660 -24.40 11.87 2.73
CA PRO A 660 -25.37 10.80 2.82
C PRO A 660 -24.85 9.72 3.77
N SER A 661 -25.72 9.29 4.68
CA SER A 661 -25.50 8.27 5.70
C SER A 661 -25.22 6.91 5.07
N ILE A 662 -23.93 6.56 4.93
CA ILE A 662 -23.50 5.18 4.72
C ILE A 662 -23.01 4.64 6.07
N PRO A 663 -23.55 3.51 6.59
CA PRO A 663 -23.07 2.89 7.81
C PRO A 663 -21.79 2.11 7.50
N VAL A 664 -20.69 2.81 7.23
CA VAL A 664 -19.35 2.27 7.39
C VAL A 664 -18.97 2.53 8.84
N ARG A 665 -19.15 1.54 9.72
CA ARG A 665 -18.43 1.52 11.00
C ARG A 665 -16.95 1.34 10.65
N PHE A 666 -16.26 2.45 10.42
CA PHE A 666 -14.82 2.52 10.56
C PHE A 666 -14.49 2.10 12.01
N PRO A 667 -13.36 1.42 12.27
CA PRO A 667 -12.84 1.32 13.64
C PRO A 667 -12.85 2.73 14.24
N GLU A 668 -13.25 2.85 15.51
CA GLU A 668 -13.26 4.10 16.26
C GLU A 668 -12.14 5.03 15.80
N VAL A 669 -12.55 6.23 15.38
CA VAL A 669 -11.73 7.33 14.91
C VAL A 669 -10.37 7.32 15.61
N LEU A 670 -9.28 7.19 14.85
CA LEU A 670 -7.91 7.33 15.34
C LEU A 670 -7.79 8.70 16.02
N GLU A 671 -8.00 8.78 17.33
CA GLU A 671 -7.97 10.05 18.05
C GLU A 671 -6.57 10.65 17.92
N GLU A 672 -6.47 11.77 17.19
CA GLU A 672 -5.24 12.53 16.95
C GLU A 672 -4.47 12.82 18.25
N ASP A 673 -5.20 12.96 19.36
CA ASP A 673 -4.69 13.39 20.65
C ASP A 673 -3.89 12.30 21.39
N SER A 674 -3.90 11.06 20.89
CA SER A 674 -3.18 9.92 21.47
C SER A 674 -1.87 9.55 20.74
N ASP A 675 -1.55 10.19 19.61
CA ASP A 675 -0.33 9.92 18.84
C ASP A 675 0.73 11.01 19.10
N GLU A 676 1.77 10.66 19.87
CA GLU A 676 2.89 11.56 20.21
C GLU A 676 3.70 12.00 18.98
N GLU A 677 3.63 11.22 17.89
CA GLU A 677 4.33 11.54 16.65
C GLU A 677 3.51 12.42 15.71
N SER A 678 2.29 12.79 16.10
CA SER A 678 1.40 13.62 15.31
C SER A 678 1.91 15.04 15.13
N LEU A 679 1.59 15.64 13.97
CA LEU A 679 1.95 17.04 13.68
C LEU A 679 1.37 18.00 14.72
N LYS A 680 0.15 17.74 15.18
CA LYS A 680 -0.53 18.51 16.23
C LYS A 680 0.23 18.40 17.55
N TYR A 681 0.57 17.19 17.98
CA TYR A 681 1.32 16.99 19.22
C TYR A 681 2.72 17.61 19.15
N LYS A 682 3.45 17.44 18.04
CA LYS A 682 4.76 18.07 17.82
C LYS A 682 4.68 19.60 17.84
N GLN A 683 3.65 20.17 17.22
CA GLN A 683 3.40 21.61 17.27
C GLN A 683 3.12 22.07 18.72
N GLN A 684 2.26 21.37 19.46
CA GLN A 684 1.97 21.68 20.86
C GLN A 684 3.22 21.55 21.75
N ARG A 685 4.06 20.53 21.52
CA ARG A 685 5.34 20.34 22.21
C ARG A 685 6.30 21.50 21.95
N ALA A 686 6.42 21.95 20.70
CA ALA A 686 7.23 23.11 20.33
C ALA A 686 6.68 24.40 20.99
N ILE A 687 5.36 24.61 21.00
CA ILE A 687 4.73 25.75 21.69
C ILE A 687 5.01 25.71 23.20
N ARG A 688 4.94 24.53 23.82
CA ARG A 688 5.26 24.35 25.24
C ARG A 688 6.72 24.70 25.53
N LYS A 689 7.67 24.20 24.72
CA LYS A 689 9.10 24.56 24.84
C LYS A 689 9.33 26.06 24.66
N HIS A 690 8.71 26.68 23.65
CA HIS A 690 8.76 28.13 23.43
C HIS A 690 8.30 28.91 24.68
N ARG A 691 7.17 28.52 25.29
CA ARG A 691 6.65 29.17 26.51
C ARG A 691 7.64 29.04 27.67
N ILE A 692 8.25 27.87 27.86
CA ILE A 692 9.26 27.62 28.89
C ILE A 692 10.50 28.51 28.66
N HIS A 693 11.08 28.49 27.46
CA HIS A 693 12.26 29.29 27.15
C HIS A 693 11.99 30.80 27.21
N LYS A 694 10.80 31.24 26.77
CA LYS A 694 10.38 32.65 26.87
C LYS A 694 10.21 33.11 28.33
N ALA A 695 9.65 32.27 29.20
CA ALA A 695 9.55 32.57 30.63
C ALA A 695 10.95 32.65 31.27
N LYS A 696 11.82 31.66 31.01
CA LYS A 696 13.23 31.66 31.47
C LYS A 696 13.98 32.92 30.97
N LEU A 697 13.74 33.36 29.73
CA LEU A 697 14.32 34.60 29.18
C LEU A 697 13.87 35.85 29.95
N GLN A 698 12.58 35.97 30.25
CA GLN A 698 12.04 37.08 31.03
C GLN A 698 12.62 37.11 32.46
N ASP A 699 12.79 35.94 33.08
CA ASP A 699 13.43 35.83 34.40
C ASP A 699 14.89 36.30 34.36
N VAL A 700 15.66 35.86 33.37
CA VAL A 700 17.06 36.30 33.19
C VAL A 700 17.11 37.81 32.97
N GLN A 701 16.25 38.39 32.14
CA GLN A 701 16.21 39.83 31.90
C GLN A 701 15.91 40.61 33.19
N ARG A 702 14.94 40.15 33.99
CA ARG A 702 14.63 40.76 35.30
C ARG A 702 15.81 40.68 36.27
N LEU A 703 16.45 39.53 36.37
CA LEU A 703 17.61 39.29 37.25
C LEU A 703 18.82 40.12 36.82
N VAL A 704 19.13 40.18 35.52
CA VAL A 704 20.24 40.99 34.98
C VAL A 704 19.99 42.47 35.21
N ASN A 705 18.76 42.96 34.99
CA ASN A 705 18.41 44.37 35.27
C ASN A 705 18.53 44.69 36.76
N SER A 706 18.08 43.80 37.63
CA SER A 706 18.22 43.93 39.08
C SER A 706 19.69 43.99 39.50
N PHE A 707 20.55 43.15 38.90
CA PHE A 707 21.99 43.18 39.14
C PHE A 707 22.62 44.53 38.76
N TYR A 708 22.27 45.08 37.59
CA TYR A 708 22.82 46.36 37.14
C TYR A 708 22.32 47.54 37.98
N LYS A 709 21.06 47.52 38.45
CA LYS A 709 20.56 48.51 39.42
C LYS A 709 21.35 48.49 40.72
N GLU A 710 21.63 47.32 41.27
CA GLU A 710 22.48 47.22 42.47
C GLU A 710 23.93 47.65 42.20
N LYS A 711 24.43 47.48 40.97
CA LYS A 711 25.76 47.97 40.58
C LYS A 711 25.82 49.49 40.49
N GLU A 712 24.78 50.14 39.96
CA GLU A 712 24.64 51.60 39.95
C GLU A 712 24.52 52.14 41.38
N ARG A 713 23.72 51.47 42.23
CA ARG A 713 23.62 51.77 43.66
C ARG A 713 24.98 51.67 44.36
N ALA A 714 25.79 50.66 44.00
CA ALA A 714 27.16 50.51 44.49
C ALA A 714 28.07 51.69 44.09
N LEU A 715 27.94 52.19 42.86
CA LEU A 715 28.72 53.32 42.36
C LEU A 715 28.33 54.62 43.09
N HIS A 716 27.03 54.87 43.27
CA HIS A 716 26.55 56.01 44.05
C HIS A 716 26.98 55.94 45.52
N LEU A 717 26.92 54.76 46.15
CA LEU A 717 27.41 54.58 47.52
C LEU A 717 28.92 54.82 47.61
N ARG A 718 29.68 54.42 46.59
CA ARG A 718 31.13 54.66 46.52
C ARG A 718 31.45 56.14 46.33
N GLU A 719 30.73 56.86 45.47
CA GLU A 719 30.87 58.31 45.28
C GLU A 719 30.52 59.08 46.56
N LYS A 720 29.40 58.73 47.21
CA LYS A 720 28.97 59.32 48.50
C LYS A 720 29.96 59.05 49.64
N SER A 721 30.67 57.92 49.59
CA SER A 721 31.71 57.58 50.58
C SER A 721 33.00 58.38 50.39
N MET A 722 33.34 58.77 49.14
CA MET A 722 34.54 59.56 48.85
C MET A 722 34.36 61.04 49.19
N SER A 723 33.13 61.54 49.27
CA SER A 723 32.83 62.94 49.60
C SER A 723 32.72 63.26 51.09
N HIS A 724 32.43 62.27 51.96
CA HIS A 724 32.10 62.53 53.38
C HIS A 724 32.94 61.80 54.43
N GLY A 725 33.93 60.97 54.07
CA GLY A 725 34.84 60.31 55.04
C GLY A 725 34.18 59.28 55.99
N LEU A 726 32.86 59.08 55.90
CA LEU A 726 32.07 58.21 56.77
C LEU A 726 31.88 56.82 56.15
N TRP A 727 32.94 56.00 56.15
CA TRP A 727 32.85 54.61 55.69
C TRP A 727 32.19 53.66 56.71
N ASN A 728 32.10 54.02 57.99
CA ASN A 728 32.04 53.01 59.06
C ASN A 728 30.66 52.70 59.67
N GLU A 729 29.64 53.58 59.60
CA GLU A 729 28.36 53.32 60.30
C GLU A 729 27.13 53.19 59.39
N GLU A 730 27.00 53.96 58.31
CA GLU A 730 25.83 53.88 57.41
C GLU A 730 26.07 53.06 56.12
N VAL A 731 27.30 53.08 55.60
CA VAL A 731 27.62 52.53 54.25
C VAL A 731 27.86 51.02 54.28
N ILE A 732 28.46 50.48 55.34
CA ILE A 732 28.78 49.04 55.47
C ILE A 732 27.53 48.14 55.49
N PRO A 733 26.46 48.45 56.25
CA PRO A 733 25.24 47.66 56.25
C PRO A 733 24.55 47.62 54.87
N GLU A 734 24.41 48.77 54.21
CA GLU A 734 23.81 48.84 52.87
C GLU A 734 24.65 48.09 51.83
N TYR A 735 25.99 48.20 51.90
CA TYR A 735 26.89 47.47 51.02
C TYR A 735 26.82 45.94 51.22
N ARG A 736 26.63 45.47 52.46
CA ARG A 736 26.43 44.04 52.77
C ARG A 736 25.10 43.52 52.21
N ILE A 737 24.02 44.28 52.35
CA ILE A 737 22.69 43.93 51.80
C ILE A 737 22.75 43.85 50.27
N MET A 738 23.35 44.85 49.62
CA MET A 738 23.58 44.87 48.18
C MET A 738 24.40 43.67 47.70
N ARG A 739 25.52 43.36 48.38
CA ARG A 739 26.36 42.18 48.06
C ARG A 739 25.60 40.86 48.24
N ALA A 740 24.78 40.73 49.28
CA ALA A 740 23.95 39.55 49.51
C ALA A 740 22.93 39.38 48.38
N HIS A 741 22.28 40.47 47.97
CA HIS A 741 21.34 40.47 46.85
C HIS A 741 22.03 40.12 45.52
N GLN A 742 23.21 40.68 45.24
CA GLN A 742 24.00 40.31 44.05
C GLN A 742 24.37 38.81 44.04
N ARG A 743 24.74 38.22 45.18
CA ARG A 743 25.02 36.77 45.29
C ARG A 743 23.76 35.94 45.03
N GLN A 744 22.62 36.36 45.57
CA GLN A 744 21.33 35.71 45.34
C GLN A 744 20.95 35.72 43.85
N VAL A 745 21.10 36.86 43.19
CA VAL A 745 20.86 36.99 41.74
C VAL A 745 21.77 36.07 40.92
N CYS A 746 23.08 36.02 41.24
CA CYS A 746 24.00 35.10 40.57
C CYS A 746 23.65 33.62 40.78
N SER A 747 23.23 33.24 41.99
CA SER A 747 22.77 31.86 42.28
C SER A 747 21.54 31.48 41.44
N LEU A 748 20.57 32.39 41.32
CA LEU A 748 19.38 32.19 40.48
C LEU A 748 19.73 32.08 38.99
N LEU A 749 20.61 32.94 38.48
CA LEU A 749 21.10 32.86 37.09
C LEU A 749 21.84 31.55 36.83
N THR A 750 22.64 31.08 37.78
CA THR A 750 23.34 29.78 37.72
C THR A 750 22.34 28.64 37.59
N ARG A 751 21.29 28.64 38.43
CA ARG A 751 20.23 27.63 38.38
C ARG A 751 19.51 27.61 37.03
N ILE A 752 19.16 28.78 36.49
CA ILE A 752 18.53 28.87 35.16
C ILE A 752 19.50 28.36 34.08
N SER A 753 20.79 28.72 34.16
CA SER A 753 21.79 28.26 33.20
C SER A 753 21.93 26.73 33.22
N LYS A 754 21.94 26.10 34.39
CA LYS A 754 21.96 24.63 34.54
C LYS A 754 20.71 24.00 33.94
N GLN A 755 19.54 24.50 34.33
CA GLN A 755 18.25 24.04 33.79
C GLN A 755 18.09 24.19 32.28
N VAL A 756 18.90 24.98 31.58
CA VAL A 756 18.77 25.16 30.11
C VAL A 756 19.86 24.41 29.35
N LEU A 757 21.05 24.27 29.94
CA LEU A 757 22.18 23.59 29.32
C LEU A 757 22.25 22.10 29.66
N GLU A 758 21.71 21.70 30.81
CA GLU A 758 21.64 20.30 31.28
C GLU A 758 20.29 19.62 30.92
N GLU A 759 19.29 20.38 30.45
CA GLU A 759 18.02 19.86 29.89
C GLU A 759 18.15 19.31 28.44
N VAL A 760 19.38 19.13 27.92
CA VAL A 760 19.62 18.68 26.53
C VAL A 760 20.09 17.24 26.43
#